data_AF-A0A2X3FH92-F1
#
_entry.id   AF-A0A2X3FH92-F1
#
_cell.length_a   1.000
_cell.length_b   1.000
_cell.length_c   1.000
_cell.angle_alpha   90.00
_cell.angle_beta   90.00
_cell.angle_gamma   90.00
#
_symmetry.space_group_name_H-M   'P 1'
#
loop_
_entity.id
_entity.type
_entity.pdbx_description
1 polymer ?
#
loop_
_entity_poly.entity_id
_entity_poly.type
_entity_poly.pdbx_seq_one_letter_code
_entity_poly.pdbx_strand_id
1 'polypeptide(L)'
;MNQIARLAGKESFILTRIELFNWGGFHGLHQAAIHQEGTAVIGPTGSGKTTLVDALMTLLCANPRYNLASTGGHESDRDLISYVRGVSGPGDGGEGQSHIARPGKTVTGIAATLEREGQQVRLGALLWFDSTSSSAADLKKLWMFSDNPTQTLDHWLNIWHDGGARSLKQMEKETTGIWIWLNNKKQYLARLRDFFEVGENAFTLLNRAAGLKQLNSIDEIFRELVLDDHSAFDRATEVANSFDGLTEIHQELETARKQQQSLQPVALSWDKYQKQEQQLADRKALESLLPIWFAQQASQLWREKVSHIEVELGESQTREEQIQSQLELQKKVVTDCLQRYLQVGGANIDELNERIKDWQKTLGSRETLAHQYQQLTRNLGLPPDLSQPQLEANQHEAEARCEQFADDIKLKQEEVYQKGVLSHRMTEELRERETERAEIARRPDSNLPAHYQAFRSELAEALNVDESELPFVAELIQVKPEEAQWRGAIERAVGSNRLRILVAPESAQEALRWVNQRNNRLHVRLLEVKLPHSPARFFDDGFTRKLLWKDHPWREAVKALLVENDRHCVDSPEQLRDTPHAMTVQGLMSGKQRFYDKHDQKRLDEDWLTGFDNRDRLNFLAKEIAALQEQVKTANAAFEFAKGEVGVLQNQAISFQKIQQIDYDSIDVPGAKSQLDALRERLENLIRPDSDASVAKANLMRLKRLNLNSISSSEPPIKSLMGWIQNSPQPGQQNVRPSKLRKKVCRMKSESCARHIFLWWLWFNCLTFAIWNVNMSGEFNKKLRVLKVNCID
;
A
#
# COMPACT_ATOMS: atom_id res chain seq x y z
N MET A 1 -63.69 -45.28 -51.08
CA MET A 1 -64.55 -46.00 -50.11
C MET A 1 -63.84 -47.10 -49.30
N ASN A 2 -62.51 -47.27 -49.32
CA ASN A 2 -61.83 -48.38 -48.62
C ASN A 2 -60.72 -47.98 -47.62
N GLN A 3 -60.81 -46.81 -46.99
CA GLN A 3 -59.93 -46.45 -45.85
C GLN A 3 -60.68 -46.11 -44.56
N ILE A 4 -61.99 -45.86 -44.63
CA ILE A 4 -62.79 -45.53 -43.43
C ILE A 4 -62.97 -46.76 -42.53
N ALA A 5 -62.95 -47.98 -43.08
CA ALA A 5 -63.20 -49.21 -42.33
C ALA A 5 -62.06 -49.69 -41.40
N ARG A 6 -60.87 -49.05 -41.42
CA ARG A 6 -59.73 -49.46 -40.58
C ARG A 6 -59.41 -48.53 -39.40
N LEU A 7 -59.94 -47.32 -39.37
CA LEU A 7 -59.79 -46.42 -38.21
C LEU A 7 -60.79 -46.72 -37.09
N ALA A 8 -61.86 -47.46 -37.39
CA ALA A 8 -62.80 -48.01 -36.41
C ALA A 8 -62.39 -49.43 -35.97
N GLY A 9 -61.09 -49.66 -35.77
CA GLY A 9 -60.62 -50.90 -35.15
C GLY A 9 -61.13 -50.96 -33.72
N LYS A 10 -61.74 -52.09 -33.33
CA LYS A 10 -62.17 -52.38 -31.94
C LYS A 10 -61.06 -52.26 -30.87
N GLU A 11 -59.82 -52.04 -31.30
CA GLU A 11 -58.62 -52.08 -30.46
C GLU A 11 -58.10 -50.70 -30.00
N SER A 12 -58.61 -49.57 -30.51
CA SER A 12 -58.10 -48.24 -30.16
C SER A 12 -59.00 -47.44 -29.21
N PHE A 13 -58.40 -46.65 -28.32
CA PHE A 13 -59.13 -45.67 -27.51
C PHE A 13 -59.59 -44.49 -28.37
N ILE A 14 -60.89 -44.20 -28.33
CA ILE A 14 -61.52 -43.13 -29.10
C ILE A 14 -61.94 -42.01 -28.15
N LEU A 15 -61.63 -40.76 -28.50
CA LEU A 15 -62.11 -39.60 -27.77
C LEU A 15 -63.64 -39.50 -27.90
N THR A 16 -64.36 -39.55 -26.77
CA THR A 16 -65.83 -39.46 -26.74
C THR A 16 -66.34 -38.16 -26.13
N ARG A 17 -65.52 -37.49 -25.31
CA ARG A 17 -65.94 -36.26 -24.63
C ARG A 17 -64.77 -35.35 -24.27
N ILE A 18 -64.95 -34.04 -24.43
CA ILE A 18 -64.08 -33.01 -23.86
C ILE A 18 -64.92 -32.12 -22.92
N GLU A 19 -64.42 -31.87 -21.73
CA GLU A 19 -65.03 -31.01 -20.70
C GLU A 19 -64.09 -29.84 -20.42
N LEU A 20 -64.63 -28.62 -20.36
CA LEU A 20 -63.88 -27.37 -20.20
C LEU A 20 -64.52 -26.55 -19.07
N PHE A 21 -63.70 -26.01 -18.17
CA PHE A 21 -64.12 -25.07 -17.15
C PHE A 21 -63.23 -23.84 -17.20
N ASN A 22 -63.79 -22.65 -17.47
CA ASN A 22 -63.04 -21.40 -17.55
C ASN A 22 -61.78 -21.46 -18.45
N TRP A 23 -61.90 -22.04 -19.65
CA TRP A 23 -60.78 -22.24 -20.60
C TRP A 23 -60.94 -21.34 -21.84
N GLY A 24 -59.95 -20.50 -22.11
CA GLY A 24 -60.01 -19.51 -23.18
C GLY A 24 -61.24 -18.62 -23.05
N GLY A 25 -62.04 -18.52 -24.11
CA GLY A 25 -63.32 -17.79 -24.11
C GLY A 25 -64.48 -18.52 -23.41
N PHE A 26 -64.34 -19.77 -23.00
CA PHE A 26 -65.39 -20.50 -22.28
C PHE A 26 -65.42 -20.09 -20.80
N HIS A 27 -66.62 -19.81 -20.27
CA HIS A 27 -66.85 -19.48 -18.87
C HIS A 27 -67.84 -20.46 -18.23
N GLY A 28 -67.52 -20.97 -17.03
CA GLY A 28 -68.26 -22.07 -16.41
C GLY A 28 -67.93 -23.42 -17.04
N LEU A 29 -68.68 -24.47 -16.67
CA LEU A 29 -68.50 -25.83 -17.17
C LEU A 29 -69.20 -26.01 -18.52
N HIS A 30 -68.44 -26.45 -19.52
CA HIS A 30 -68.89 -26.76 -20.88
C HIS A 30 -68.49 -28.18 -21.24
N GLN A 31 -69.31 -28.85 -22.05
CA GLN A 31 -69.07 -30.22 -22.50
C GLN A 31 -69.29 -30.34 -24.00
N ALA A 32 -68.33 -30.94 -24.69
CA ALA A 32 -68.41 -31.33 -26.10
C ALA A 32 -68.42 -32.85 -26.21
N ALA A 33 -69.52 -33.43 -26.69
CA ALA A 33 -69.60 -34.84 -27.05
C ALA A 33 -68.98 -35.07 -28.44
N ILE A 34 -68.15 -36.10 -28.57
CA ILE A 34 -67.45 -36.48 -29.79
C ILE A 34 -67.97 -37.83 -30.25
N HIS A 35 -68.57 -37.85 -31.43
CA HIS A 35 -69.10 -39.08 -32.03
C HIS A 35 -67.96 -39.94 -32.59
N GLN A 36 -68.07 -41.26 -32.44
CA GLN A 36 -67.00 -42.20 -32.83
C GLN A 36 -66.71 -42.20 -34.34
N GLU A 37 -67.72 -41.92 -35.18
CA GLU A 37 -67.56 -41.80 -36.64
C GLU A 37 -66.98 -40.45 -37.08
N GLY A 38 -66.76 -39.52 -36.15
CA GLY A 38 -66.24 -38.17 -36.39
C GLY A 38 -67.22 -37.07 -36.01
N THR A 39 -66.69 -35.88 -35.73
CA THR A 39 -67.48 -34.70 -35.34
C THR A 39 -66.93 -33.46 -36.02
N ALA A 40 -67.77 -32.72 -36.75
CA ALA A 40 -67.41 -31.46 -37.37
C ALA A 40 -67.73 -30.29 -36.43
N VAL A 41 -66.70 -29.54 -36.02
CA VAL A 41 -66.87 -28.34 -35.18
C VAL A 41 -66.92 -27.11 -36.09
N ILE A 42 -68.11 -26.55 -36.28
CA ILE A 42 -68.36 -25.41 -37.18
C ILE A 42 -68.81 -24.16 -36.41
N GLY A 43 -68.54 -22.98 -36.96
CA GLY A 43 -68.91 -21.70 -36.34
C GLY A 43 -68.05 -20.54 -36.86
N PRO A 44 -68.44 -19.28 -36.59
CA PRO A 44 -67.69 -18.09 -37.05
C PRO A 44 -66.28 -18.01 -36.43
N THR A 45 -65.38 -17.22 -37.00
CA THR A 45 -64.05 -16.97 -36.42
C THR A 45 -64.19 -16.41 -35.00
N GLY A 46 -63.34 -16.87 -34.06
CA GLY A 46 -63.42 -16.45 -32.65
C GLY A 46 -64.43 -17.22 -31.79
N SER A 47 -65.27 -18.10 -32.35
CA SER A 47 -66.25 -18.92 -31.60
C SER A 47 -65.66 -20.04 -30.71
N GLY A 48 -64.34 -20.15 -30.59
CA GLY A 48 -63.69 -21.14 -29.72
C GLY A 48 -63.46 -22.53 -30.33
N LYS A 49 -63.60 -22.70 -31.66
CA LYS A 49 -63.36 -23.99 -32.34
C LYS A 49 -61.96 -24.57 -32.06
N THR A 50 -60.92 -23.77 -32.31
CA THR A 50 -59.53 -24.17 -32.08
C THR A 50 -59.22 -24.29 -30.59
N THR A 51 -59.89 -23.48 -29.75
CA THR A 51 -59.76 -23.54 -28.27
C THR A 51 -60.11 -24.92 -27.71
N LEU A 52 -61.07 -25.65 -28.32
CA LEU A 52 -61.42 -27.01 -27.93
C LEU A 52 -60.27 -28.00 -28.24
N VAL A 53 -59.66 -27.89 -29.43
CA VAL A 53 -58.52 -28.70 -29.85
C VAL A 53 -57.29 -28.40 -28.99
N ASP A 54 -57.05 -27.12 -28.71
CA ASP A 54 -55.97 -26.64 -27.84
C ASP A 54 -56.06 -27.22 -26.42
N ALA A 55 -57.28 -27.39 -25.90
CA ALA A 55 -57.51 -28.03 -24.60
C ALA A 55 -57.04 -29.49 -24.61
N LEU A 56 -57.40 -30.25 -25.65
CA LEU A 56 -56.93 -31.63 -25.82
C LEU A 56 -55.41 -31.70 -25.98
N MET A 57 -54.84 -30.82 -26.81
CA MET A 57 -53.38 -30.76 -27.01
C MET A 57 -52.63 -30.40 -25.72
N THR A 58 -53.23 -29.58 -24.85
CA THR A 58 -52.69 -29.26 -23.52
C THR A 58 -52.53 -30.50 -22.67
N LEU A 59 -53.49 -31.44 -22.74
CA LEU A 59 -53.47 -32.69 -21.99
C LEU A 59 -52.51 -33.73 -22.56
N LEU A 60 -52.18 -33.68 -23.85
CA LEU A 60 -51.38 -34.72 -24.51
C LEU A 60 -49.91 -34.34 -24.72
N CYS A 61 -49.60 -33.06 -24.92
CA CYS A 61 -48.28 -32.64 -25.43
C CYS A 61 -47.41 -32.02 -24.34
N ALA A 62 -46.09 -32.24 -24.37
CA ALA A 62 -45.16 -31.57 -23.45
C ALA A 62 -45.18 -30.05 -23.65
N ASN A 63 -44.98 -29.62 -24.90
CA ASN A 63 -44.97 -28.22 -25.33
C ASN A 63 -46.02 -28.02 -26.44
N PRO A 64 -47.31 -27.89 -26.10
CA PRO A 64 -48.35 -27.68 -27.11
C PRO A 64 -48.16 -26.34 -27.82
N ARG A 65 -48.21 -26.35 -29.14
CA ARG A 65 -48.33 -25.13 -29.94
C ARG A 65 -49.82 -24.80 -30.06
N TYR A 66 -50.21 -23.64 -29.57
CA TYR A 66 -51.62 -23.25 -29.51
C TYR A 66 -52.07 -22.57 -30.81
N ASN A 67 -53.38 -22.61 -31.06
CA ASN A 67 -54.04 -21.88 -32.15
C ASN A 67 -53.56 -22.22 -33.57
N LEU A 68 -52.80 -23.32 -33.73
CA LEU A 68 -52.20 -23.76 -34.99
C LEU A 68 -53.22 -23.90 -36.13
N ALA A 69 -54.41 -24.45 -35.84
CA ALA A 69 -55.44 -24.65 -36.85
C ALA A 69 -56.01 -23.32 -37.41
N SER A 70 -55.95 -22.23 -36.62
CA SER A 70 -56.36 -20.90 -37.07
C SER A 70 -55.27 -20.22 -37.88
N THR A 71 -54.00 -20.31 -37.43
CA THR A 71 -52.85 -19.66 -38.07
C THR A 71 -52.33 -20.40 -39.31
N GLY A 72 -52.73 -21.66 -39.50
CA GLY A 72 -52.32 -22.47 -40.65
C GLY A 72 -50.93 -23.10 -40.53
N GLY A 73 -50.51 -23.41 -39.30
CA GLY A 73 -49.20 -24.03 -39.02
C GLY A 73 -48.10 -23.06 -38.60
N HIS A 74 -48.34 -21.74 -38.68
CA HIS A 74 -47.40 -20.72 -38.20
C HIS A 74 -47.49 -20.50 -36.67
N GLU A 75 -46.40 -20.01 -36.08
CA GLU A 75 -46.31 -19.69 -34.65
C GLU A 75 -47.42 -18.73 -34.23
N SER A 76 -48.09 -19.05 -33.12
CA SER A 76 -49.17 -18.24 -32.56
C SER A 76 -48.67 -17.48 -31.35
N ASP A 77 -49.12 -16.24 -31.20
CA ASP A 77 -48.89 -15.39 -30.01
C ASP A 77 -49.69 -15.83 -28.77
N ARG A 78 -50.24 -17.05 -28.77
CA ARG A 78 -51.08 -17.57 -27.68
C ARG A 78 -50.30 -18.59 -26.88
N ASP A 79 -50.24 -18.36 -25.59
CA ASP A 79 -49.61 -19.26 -24.62
C ASP A 79 -50.65 -19.87 -23.67
N LEU A 80 -50.22 -20.81 -22.82
CA LEU A 80 -51.10 -21.46 -21.86
C LEU A 80 -51.80 -20.45 -20.93
N ILE A 81 -51.09 -19.38 -20.56
CA ILE A 81 -51.60 -18.33 -19.67
C ILE A 81 -52.76 -17.60 -20.33
N SER A 82 -52.65 -17.29 -21.63
CA SER A 82 -53.71 -16.65 -22.42
C SER A 82 -55.02 -17.44 -22.35
N TYR A 83 -54.97 -18.78 -22.36
CA TYR A 83 -56.16 -19.61 -22.20
C TYR A 83 -56.68 -19.65 -20.75
N VAL A 84 -55.82 -19.76 -19.75
CA VAL A 84 -56.25 -19.74 -18.33
C VAL A 84 -56.89 -18.39 -17.97
N ARG A 85 -56.29 -17.29 -18.42
CA ARG A 85 -56.75 -15.91 -18.17
C ARG A 85 -57.90 -15.46 -19.09
N GLY A 86 -58.13 -16.17 -20.20
CA GLY A 86 -59.19 -15.88 -21.15
C GLY A 86 -58.97 -14.58 -21.90
N VAL A 87 -57.77 -14.43 -22.47
CA VAL A 87 -57.37 -13.25 -23.25
C VAL A 87 -57.96 -13.35 -24.66
N SER A 88 -58.71 -12.33 -25.08
CA SER A 88 -59.27 -12.22 -26.44
C SER A 88 -58.75 -10.99 -27.19
N GLY A 89 -57.98 -11.23 -28.26
CA GLY A 89 -57.47 -10.21 -29.21
C GLY A 89 -56.16 -10.66 -29.88
N PRO A 90 -55.85 -10.25 -31.13
CA PRO A 90 -54.48 -10.28 -31.66
C PRO A 90 -53.70 -9.14 -30.99
N GLY A 91 -52.50 -9.40 -30.48
CA GLY A 91 -51.67 -8.37 -29.88
C GLY A 91 -51.06 -7.48 -30.96
N ASP A 92 -51.80 -6.52 -31.51
CA ASP A 92 -51.30 -5.49 -32.44
C ASP A 92 -50.98 -4.14 -31.74
N GLY A 93 -50.82 -4.16 -30.41
CA GLY A 93 -50.09 -3.11 -29.69
C GLY A 93 -50.83 -1.78 -29.53
N GLY A 94 -52.16 -1.74 -29.64
CA GLY A 94 -52.97 -0.60 -29.19
C GLY A 94 -53.27 -0.66 -27.69
N GLU A 95 -53.05 0.43 -26.96
CA GLU A 95 -53.48 0.59 -25.56
C GLU A 95 -55.01 0.47 -25.45
N GLY A 96 -55.51 -0.74 -25.18
CA GLY A 96 -56.91 -0.98 -24.88
C GLY A 96 -57.53 -2.32 -25.33
N GLN A 97 -56.83 -3.18 -26.08
CA GLN A 97 -57.45 -4.38 -26.66
C GLN A 97 -56.85 -5.74 -26.25
N SER A 98 -56.60 -5.93 -24.95
CA SER A 98 -56.56 -7.28 -24.37
C SER A 98 -57.63 -7.39 -23.29
N HIS A 99 -58.82 -7.84 -23.67
CA HIS A 99 -59.83 -8.18 -22.68
C HIS A 99 -59.40 -9.46 -21.97
N ILE A 100 -58.91 -9.31 -20.74
CA ILE A 100 -58.63 -10.42 -19.83
C ILE A 100 -59.94 -10.78 -19.13
N ALA A 101 -60.58 -11.88 -19.53
CA ALA A 101 -61.85 -12.30 -18.94
C ALA A 101 -61.73 -12.65 -17.44
N ARG A 102 -60.55 -13.08 -16.99
CA ARG A 102 -60.30 -13.56 -15.62
C ARG A 102 -59.05 -12.92 -15.01
N PRO A 103 -59.11 -11.63 -14.60
CA PRO A 103 -57.94 -10.89 -14.11
C PRO A 103 -57.54 -11.22 -12.66
N GLY A 104 -58.46 -11.76 -11.85
CA GLY A 104 -58.25 -12.09 -10.43
C GLY A 104 -57.88 -13.56 -10.15
N LYS A 105 -58.15 -14.04 -8.93
CA LYS A 105 -58.02 -15.47 -8.61
C LYS A 105 -58.93 -16.29 -9.53
N THR A 106 -58.38 -17.30 -10.19
CA THR A 106 -59.14 -18.13 -11.14
C THR A 106 -58.66 -19.56 -11.14
N VAL A 107 -59.59 -20.49 -11.35
CA VAL A 107 -59.31 -21.90 -11.64
C VAL A 107 -59.92 -22.26 -12.98
N THR A 108 -59.14 -23.01 -13.75
CA THR A 108 -59.45 -23.51 -15.08
C THR A 108 -59.28 -25.02 -15.07
N GLY A 109 -60.29 -25.72 -15.58
CA GLY A 109 -60.32 -27.19 -15.65
C GLY A 109 -60.45 -27.66 -17.09
N ILE A 110 -59.76 -28.74 -17.43
CA ILE A 110 -59.88 -29.40 -18.74
C ILE A 110 -59.89 -30.90 -18.48
N ALA A 111 -60.82 -31.61 -19.12
CA ALA A 111 -60.78 -33.06 -19.14
C ALA A 111 -61.11 -33.62 -20.53
N ALA A 112 -60.47 -34.71 -20.90
CA ALA A 112 -60.76 -35.49 -22.11
C ALA A 112 -61.06 -36.93 -21.71
N THR A 113 -62.19 -37.45 -22.16
CA THR A 113 -62.62 -38.83 -21.90
C THR A 113 -62.43 -39.64 -23.18
N LEU A 114 -61.70 -40.74 -23.05
CA LEU A 114 -61.48 -41.72 -24.11
C LEU A 114 -62.11 -43.06 -23.70
N GLU A 115 -62.69 -43.75 -24.66
CA GLU A 115 -63.35 -45.03 -24.44
C GLU A 115 -62.87 -46.08 -25.44
N ARG A 116 -62.75 -47.32 -24.96
CA ARG A 116 -62.47 -48.51 -25.75
C ARG A 116 -63.30 -49.66 -25.19
N GLU A 117 -64.21 -50.22 -25.98
CA GLU A 117 -64.99 -51.42 -25.61
C GLU A 117 -65.60 -51.39 -24.19
N GLY A 118 -66.09 -50.22 -23.75
CA GLY A 118 -66.69 -50.04 -22.41
C GLY A 118 -65.69 -49.68 -21.29
N GLN A 119 -64.39 -49.75 -21.54
CA GLN A 119 -63.37 -49.19 -20.67
C GLN A 119 -63.25 -47.68 -20.91
N GLN A 120 -63.38 -46.89 -19.84
CA GLN A 120 -63.31 -45.43 -19.89
C GLN A 120 -62.05 -44.92 -19.19
N VAL A 121 -61.34 -44.01 -19.83
CA VAL A 121 -60.18 -43.31 -19.28
C VAL A 121 -60.38 -41.80 -19.42
N ARG A 122 -60.00 -41.06 -18.38
CA ARG A 122 -60.10 -39.61 -18.34
C ARG A 122 -58.74 -38.98 -18.07
N LEU A 123 -58.39 -38.06 -18.96
CA LEU A 123 -57.22 -37.18 -18.86
C LEU A 123 -57.70 -35.85 -18.30
N GLY A 124 -56.98 -35.29 -17.33
CA GLY A 124 -57.43 -34.10 -16.61
C GLY A 124 -56.32 -33.10 -16.31
N ALA A 125 -56.68 -31.83 -16.26
CA ALA A 125 -55.84 -30.76 -15.75
C ALA A 125 -56.65 -29.72 -14.98
N LEU A 126 -56.16 -29.33 -13.81
CA LEU A 126 -56.60 -28.15 -13.08
C LEU A 126 -55.45 -27.14 -13.01
N LEU A 127 -55.73 -25.92 -13.48
CA LEU A 127 -54.76 -24.85 -13.65
C LEU A 127 -55.30 -23.61 -12.93
N TRP A 128 -54.53 -23.00 -12.03
CA TRP A 128 -55.04 -21.86 -11.27
C TRP A 128 -53.98 -20.83 -10.90
N PHE A 129 -54.48 -19.62 -10.69
CA PHE A 129 -53.75 -18.51 -10.10
C PHE A 129 -54.41 -18.11 -8.79
N ASP A 130 -53.60 -17.89 -7.75
CA ASP A 130 -54.06 -17.39 -6.45
C ASP A 130 -54.06 -15.85 -6.35
N SER A 131 -53.53 -15.16 -7.38
CA SER A 131 -53.38 -13.71 -7.43
C SER A 131 -53.77 -13.15 -8.82
N THR A 132 -53.61 -11.83 -9.00
CA THR A 132 -53.77 -11.14 -10.28
C THR A 132 -52.56 -11.30 -11.21
N SER A 133 -51.53 -12.07 -10.82
CA SER A 133 -50.31 -12.26 -11.63
C SER A 133 -50.57 -13.08 -12.89
N SER A 134 -50.05 -12.62 -14.03
CA SER A 134 -50.09 -13.35 -15.31
C SER A 134 -48.72 -13.95 -15.67
N SER A 135 -47.86 -14.19 -14.68
CA SER A 135 -46.56 -14.85 -14.88
C SER A 135 -46.68 -16.37 -14.95
N ALA A 136 -45.90 -17.01 -15.83
CA ALA A 136 -45.83 -18.47 -15.93
C ALA A 136 -45.40 -19.15 -14.62
N ALA A 137 -44.57 -18.47 -13.82
CA ALA A 137 -44.05 -18.99 -12.56
C ALA A 137 -45.13 -19.12 -11.48
N ASP A 138 -46.17 -18.27 -11.54
CA ASP A 138 -47.25 -18.23 -10.56
C ASP A 138 -48.42 -19.18 -10.90
N LEU A 139 -48.41 -19.75 -12.12
CA LEU A 139 -49.43 -20.70 -12.56
C LEU A 139 -49.20 -22.07 -11.94
N LYS A 140 -50.11 -22.46 -11.04
CA LYS A 140 -50.11 -23.80 -10.46
C LYS A 140 -50.83 -24.78 -11.39
N LYS A 141 -50.24 -25.96 -11.58
CA LYS A 141 -50.69 -26.96 -12.53
C LYS A 141 -50.85 -28.30 -11.83
N LEU A 142 -52.00 -28.92 -11.95
CA LEU A 142 -52.27 -30.26 -11.44
C LEU A 142 -52.78 -31.10 -12.59
N TRP A 143 -52.09 -32.21 -12.86
CA TRP A 143 -52.39 -33.13 -13.95
C TRP A 143 -52.95 -34.43 -13.39
N MET A 144 -53.94 -35.01 -14.05
CA MET A 144 -54.69 -36.17 -13.57
C MET A 144 -54.87 -37.19 -14.69
N PHE A 145 -54.75 -38.46 -14.33
CA PHE A 145 -55.12 -39.59 -15.16
C PHE A 145 -56.03 -40.49 -14.34
N SER A 146 -57.15 -40.96 -14.91
CA SER A 146 -58.05 -41.86 -14.20
C SER A 146 -58.69 -42.87 -15.14
N ASP A 147 -58.74 -44.13 -14.72
CA ASP A 147 -59.53 -45.20 -15.36
C ASP A 147 -60.82 -45.51 -14.56
N ASN A 148 -61.14 -44.67 -13.57
CA ASN A 148 -62.33 -44.79 -12.74
C ASN A 148 -63.47 -43.89 -13.30
N PRO A 149 -64.60 -44.47 -13.73
CA PRO A 149 -65.70 -43.71 -14.34
C PRO A 149 -66.28 -42.59 -13.46
N THR A 150 -66.24 -42.73 -12.12
CA THR A 150 -66.81 -41.76 -11.18
C THR A 150 -66.00 -40.46 -11.11
N GLN A 151 -64.77 -40.44 -11.62
CA GLN A 151 -63.84 -39.33 -11.52
C GLN A 151 -64.07 -38.31 -12.65
N THR A 152 -65.08 -37.46 -12.53
CA THR A 152 -65.44 -36.43 -13.53
C THR A 152 -64.75 -35.08 -13.27
N LEU A 153 -64.70 -34.20 -14.30
CA LEU A 153 -64.15 -32.86 -14.12
C LEU A 153 -64.94 -32.06 -13.05
N ASP A 154 -66.26 -32.19 -13.05
CA ASP A 154 -67.13 -31.59 -12.04
C ASP A 154 -66.78 -32.07 -10.63
N HIS A 155 -66.60 -33.38 -10.45
CA HIS A 155 -66.20 -33.95 -9.17
C HIS A 155 -64.84 -33.40 -8.69
N TRP A 156 -63.86 -33.29 -9.58
CA TRP A 156 -62.55 -32.74 -9.25
C TRP A 156 -62.60 -31.25 -8.89
N LEU A 157 -63.43 -30.47 -9.59
CA LEU A 157 -63.64 -29.06 -9.29
C LEU A 157 -64.31 -28.86 -7.92
N ASN A 158 -65.28 -29.70 -7.56
CA ASN A 158 -65.92 -29.66 -6.24
C ASN A 158 -64.93 -29.99 -5.12
N ILE A 159 -64.13 -31.06 -5.25
CA ILE A 159 -63.09 -31.39 -4.26
C ILE A 159 -62.04 -30.27 -4.15
N TRP A 160 -61.66 -29.67 -5.28
CA TRP A 160 -60.73 -28.54 -5.28
C TRP A 160 -61.34 -27.31 -4.61
N HIS A 161 -62.63 -27.05 -4.80
CA HIS A 161 -63.32 -25.93 -4.16
C HIS A 161 -63.35 -26.12 -2.63
N ASP A 162 -63.57 -27.34 -2.14
CA ASP A 162 -63.73 -27.63 -0.72
C ASP A 162 -62.41 -27.63 0.08
N GLY A 163 -61.28 -27.98 -0.54
CA GLY A 163 -60.00 -28.00 0.17
C GLY A 163 -58.73 -27.91 -0.69
N GLY A 164 -58.88 -27.41 -1.93
CA GLY A 164 -57.79 -27.13 -2.85
C GLY A 164 -56.99 -28.35 -3.26
N ALA A 165 -55.73 -28.13 -3.64
CA ALA A 165 -54.84 -29.19 -4.11
C ALA A 165 -54.53 -30.27 -3.05
N ARG A 166 -54.72 -29.98 -1.75
CA ARG A 166 -54.51 -30.96 -0.67
C ARG A 166 -55.60 -32.04 -0.67
N SER A 167 -56.88 -31.65 -0.79
CA SER A 167 -57.99 -32.60 -0.84
C SER A 167 -57.92 -33.52 -2.07
N LEU A 168 -57.46 -33.01 -3.22
CA LEU A 168 -57.23 -33.83 -4.41
C LEU A 168 -56.15 -34.90 -4.17
N LYS A 169 -55.02 -34.54 -3.55
CA LYS A 169 -53.98 -35.53 -3.19
C LYS A 169 -54.43 -36.53 -2.14
N GLN A 170 -55.37 -36.16 -1.28
CA GLN A 170 -55.96 -37.10 -0.33
C GLN A 170 -56.89 -38.09 -1.05
N MET A 171 -57.70 -37.61 -1.99
CA MET A 171 -58.56 -38.45 -2.83
C MET A 171 -57.76 -39.49 -3.63
N GLU A 172 -56.56 -39.16 -4.12
CA GLU A 172 -55.66 -40.13 -4.76
C GLU A 172 -55.28 -41.31 -3.85
N LYS A 173 -55.19 -41.10 -2.52
CA LYS A 173 -54.87 -42.16 -1.56
C LYS A 173 -56.09 -43.01 -1.19
N GLU A 174 -57.27 -42.39 -1.20
CA GLU A 174 -58.52 -43.00 -0.73
C GLU A 174 -59.28 -43.71 -1.86
N THR A 175 -59.04 -43.31 -3.11
CA THR A 175 -59.73 -43.83 -4.29
C THR A 175 -58.76 -44.54 -5.23
N THR A 176 -59.11 -45.74 -5.67
CA THR A 176 -58.34 -46.47 -6.69
C THR A 176 -58.65 -45.99 -8.10
N GLY A 177 -57.68 -46.08 -8.99
CA GLY A 177 -57.86 -45.76 -10.41
C GLY A 177 -57.77 -44.26 -10.74
N ILE A 178 -57.05 -43.50 -9.91
CA ILE A 178 -56.72 -42.10 -10.17
C ILE A 178 -55.27 -41.83 -9.77
N TRP A 179 -54.59 -41.03 -10.58
CA TRP A 179 -53.19 -40.64 -10.35
C TRP A 179 -53.05 -39.14 -10.59
N ILE A 180 -52.35 -38.46 -9.69
CA ILE A 180 -52.29 -36.99 -9.64
C ILE A 180 -50.84 -36.50 -9.54
N TRP A 181 -50.48 -35.58 -10.43
CA TRP A 181 -49.16 -34.95 -10.45
C TRP A 181 -49.25 -33.43 -10.32
N LEU A 182 -48.71 -32.89 -9.22
CA LEU A 182 -48.62 -31.45 -9.00
C LEU A 182 -47.35 -30.88 -9.64
N ASN A 183 -47.50 -29.90 -10.53
CA ASN A 183 -46.45 -29.21 -11.28
C ASN A 183 -45.48 -30.13 -12.04
N ASN A 184 -45.79 -31.43 -12.18
CA ASN A 184 -44.93 -32.42 -12.82
C ASN A 184 -45.60 -33.03 -14.05
N LYS A 185 -45.62 -32.26 -15.14
CA LYS A 185 -46.18 -32.72 -16.43
C LYS A 185 -45.38 -33.88 -17.02
N LYS A 186 -44.06 -33.95 -16.78
CA LYS A 186 -43.19 -34.99 -17.34
C LYS A 186 -43.58 -36.40 -16.87
N GLN A 187 -43.87 -36.57 -15.58
CA GLN A 187 -44.32 -37.86 -15.04
C GLN A 187 -45.72 -38.23 -15.54
N TYR A 188 -46.64 -37.26 -15.60
CA TYR A 188 -47.96 -37.46 -16.18
C TYR A 188 -47.88 -37.92 -17.65
N LEU A 189 -47.07 -37.28 -18.48
CA LEU A 189 -46.87 -37.68 -19.88
C LEU A 189 -46.14 -39.02 -20.02
N ALA A 190 -45.22 -39.37 -19.09
CA ALA A 190 -44.65 -40.72 -19.05
C ALA A 190 -45.75 -41.77 -18.84
N ARG A 191 -46.66 -41.55 -17.87
CA ARG A 191 -47.81 -42.44 -17.65
C ARG A 191 -48.72 -42.56 -18.87
N LEU A 192 -48.99 -41.45 -19.58
CA LEU A 192 -49.77 -41.50 -20.82
C LEU A 192 -49.09 -42.34 -21.90
N ARG A 193 -47.79 -42.12 -22.11
CA ARG A 193 -47.00 -42.85 -23.11
C ARG A 193 -46.97 -44.35 -22.79
N ASP A 194 -46.77 -44.69 -21.53
CA ASP A 194 -46.80 -46.08 -21.07
C ASP A 194 -48.19 -46.71 -21.23
N PHE A 195 -49.27 -45.97 -20.91
CA PHE A 195 -50.64 -46.49 -21.01
C PHE A 195 -51.12 -46.69 -22.45
N PHE A 196 -50.81 -45.74 -23.34
CA PHE A 196 -51.17 -45.82 -24.75
C PHE A 196 -50.13 -46.56 -25.61
N GLU A 197 -49.02 -47.01 -25.00
CA GLU A 197 -47.91 -47.72 -25.64
C GLU A 197 -47.32 -46.94 -26.84
N VAL A 198 -47.12 -45.63 -26.66
CA VAL A 198 -46.60 -44.74 -27.71
C VAL A 198 -45.21 -44.19 -27.39
N GLY A 199 -44.40 -44.01 -28.45
CA GLY A 199 -43.05 -43.44 -28.34
C GLY A 199 -43.04 -41.98 -27.89
N GLU A 200 -41.85 -41.47 -27.53
CA GLU A 200 -41.67 -40.14 -26.95
C GLU A 200 -42.19 -38.99 -27.83
N ASN A 201 -42.10 -39.14 -29.16
CA ASN A 201 -42.51 -38.11 -30.11
C ASN A 201 -43.98 -38.21 -30.59
N ALA A 202 -44.73 -39.24 -30.21
CA ALA A 202 -46.07 -39.52 -30.77
C ALA A 202 -47.07 -38.36 -30.58
N PHE A 203 -47.17 -37.80 -29.38
CA PHE A 203 -48.10 -36.70 -29.11
C PHE A 203 -47.61 -35.35 -29.69
N THR A 204 -46.30 -35.15 -29.80
CA THR A 204 -45.72 -33.98 -30.47
C THR A 204 -46.07 -33.98 -31.96
N LEU A 205 -46.07 -35.17 -32.59
CA LEU A 205 -46.51 -35.35 -33.96
C LEU A 205 -47.99 -35.06 -34.14
N LEU A 206 -48.82 -35.55 -33.22
CA LEU A 206 -50.26 -35.27 -33.21
C LEU A 206 -50.54 -33.76 -33.13
N ASN A 207 -49.78 -33.01 -32.31
CA ASN A 207 -49.90 -31.56 -32.19
C ASN A 207 -49.62 -30.83 -33.51
N ARG A 208 -48.52 -31.20 -34.18
CA ARG A 208 -48.16 -30.63 -35.48
C ARG A 208 -49.16 -31.01 -36.56
N ALA A 209 -49.60 -32.27 -36.58
CA ALA A 209 -50.59 -32.76 -37.54
C ALA A 209 -51.94 -32.03 -37.42
N ALA A 210 -52.38 -31.70 -36.19
CA ALA A 210 -53.61 -30.94 -35.96
C ALA A 210 -53.58 -29.51 -36.52
N GLY A 211 -52.39 -28.97 -36.86
CA GLY A 211 -52.19 -27.63 -37.41
C GLY A 211 -52.11 -27.54 -38.94
N LEU A 212 -52.06 -28.67 -39.65
CA LEU A 212 -51.83 -28.70 -41.09
C LEU A 212 -53.09 -28.27 -41.86
N LYS A 213 -53.07 -27.07 -42.47
CA LYS A 213 -54.18 -26.56 -43.30
C LYS A 213 -54.23 -27.19 -44.70
N GLN A 214 -53.08 -27.59 -45.24
CA GLN A 214 -52.94 -28.12 -46.60
C GLN A 214 -51.79 -29.14 -46.63
N LEU A 215 -52.07 -30.34 -47.13
CA LEU A 215 -51.06 -31.38 -47.36
C LEU A 215 -50.49 -31.19 -48.77
N ASN A 216 -49.50 -30.30 -48.90
CA ASN A 216 -48.95 -29.95 -50.22
C ASN A 216 -47.91 -30.95 -50.72
N SER A 217 -47.20 -31.64 -49.82
CA SER A 217 -46.17 -32.64 -50.18
C SER A 217 -46.01 -33.70 -49.09
N ILE A 218 -45.91 -34.97 -49.51
CA ILE A 218 -45.65 -36.11 -48.61
C ILE A 218 -44.21 -36.04 -48.07
N ASP A 219 -43.26 -35.52 -48.86
CA ASP A 219 -41.85 -35.41 -48.46
C ASP A 219 -41.64 -34.37 -47.37
N GLU A 220 -42.40 -33.28 -47.41
CA GLU A 220 -42.34 -32.20 -46.41
C GLU A 220 -42.91 -32.68 -45.08
N ILE A 221 -44.00 -33.47 -45.12
CA ILE A 221 -44.55 -34.18 -43.96
C ILE A 221 -43.50 -35.13 -43.37
N PHE A 222 -42.85 -35.96 -44.19
CA PHE A 222 -41.85 -36.91 -43.67
C PHE A 222 -40.61 -36.22 -43.10
N ARG A 223 -40.16 -35.13 -43.72
CA ARG A 223 -38.99 -34.36 -43.29
C ARG A 223 -39.25 -33.51 -42.04
N GLU A 224 -40.45 -32.95 -41.88
CA GLU A 224 -40.80 -32.13 -40.71
C GLU A 224 -41.40 -32.92 -39.54
N LEU A 225 -42.00 -34.08 -39.80
CA LEU A 225 -42.68 -34.89 -38.78
C LEU A 225 -41.92 -36.18 -38.45
N VAL A 226 -41.36 -36.91 -39.42
CA VAL A 226 -40.87 -38.28 -39.16
C VAL A 226 -39.35 -38.37 -38.99
N LEU A 227 -38.59 -37.47 -39.62
CA LEU A 227 -37.13 -37.47 -39.56
C LEU A 227 -36.62 -36.60 -38.38
N ASP A 228 -36.25 -37.25 -37.28
CA ASP A 228 -35.57 -36.63 -36.13
C ASP A 228 -34.08 -36.37 -36.47
N ASP A 229 -33.79 -35.37 -37.30
CA ASP A 229 -32.41 -35.09 -37.76
C ASP A 229 -31.80 -33.81 -37.13
N HIS A 230 -31.71 -33.79 -35.80
CA HIS A 230 -30.92 -32.78 -35.06
C HIS A 230 -29.84 -33.37 -34.14
N SER A 231 -29.89 -34.67 -33.82
CA SER A 231 -28.95 -35.27 -32.84
C SER A 231 -27.47 -35.21 -33.26
N ALA A 232 -27.18 -35.18 -34.56
CA ALA A 232 -25.82 -35.05 -35.08
C ALA A 232 -25.28 -33.61 -34.98
N PHE A 233 -26.14 -32.60 -35.19
CA PHE A 233 -25.77 -31.20 -35.04
C PHE A 233 -25.67 -30.79 -33.58
N ASP A 234 -26.58 -31.29 -32.73
CA ASP A 234 -26.55 -31.05 -31.29
C ASP A 234 -25.25 -31.60 -30.67
N ARG A 235 -24.79 -32.78 -31.10
CA ARG A 235 -23.49 -33.32 -30.67
C ARG A 235 -22.30 -32.47 -31.11
N ALA A 236 -22.32 -31.94 -32.33
CA ALA A 236 -21.25 -31.07 -32.82
C ALA A 236 -21.22 -29.75 -32.04
N THR A 237 -22.41 -29.20 -31.73
CA THR A 237 -22.56 -28.03 -30.85
C THR A 237 -22.14 -28.35 -29.41
N GLU A 238 -22.45 -29.53 -28.88
CA GLU A 238 -22.00 -29.97 -27.55
C GLU A 238 -20.47 -30.02 -27.45
N VAL A 239 -19.81 -30.55 -28.48
CA VAL A 239 -18.35 -30.58 -28.56
C VAL A 239 -17.78 -29.16 -28.69
N ALA A 240 -18.35 -28.31 -29.54
CA ALA A 240 -17.92 -26.91 -29.67
C ALA A 240 -18.07 -26.15 -28.34
N ASN A 241 -19.24 -26.28 -27.70
CA ASN A 241 -19.51 -25.68 -26.39
C ASN A 241 -18.60 -26.24 -25.29
N SER A 242 -18.14 -27.48 -25.39
CA SER A 242 -17.16 -28.04 -24.45
C SER A 242 -15.78 -27.37 -24.57
N PHE A 243 -15.39 -26.94 -25.77
CA PHE A 243 -14.18 -26.13 -25.97
C PHE A 243 -14.35 -24.70 -25.43
N ASP A 244 -15.53 -24.11 -25.60
CA ASP A 244 -15.83 -22.81 -25.00
C ASP A 244 -15.79 -22.89 -23.47
N GLY A 245 -16.40 -23.93 -22.87
CA GLY A 245 -16.34 -24.17 -21.43
C GLY A 245 -14.91 -24.41 -20.92
N LEU A 246 -14.07 -25.14 -21.66
CA LEU A 246 -12.65 -25.30 -21.33
C LEU A 246 -11.88 -23.98 -21.43
N THR A 247 -12.26 -23.12 -22.38
CA THR A 247 -11.66 -21.79 -22.56
C THR A 247 -12.05 -20.85 -21.43
N GLU A 248 -13.32 -20.86 -21.01
CA GLU A 248 -13.80 -20.13 -19.83
C GLU A 248 -13.10 -20.60 -18.56
N ILE A 249 -13.03 -21.91 -18.32
CA ILE A 249 -12.29 -22.47 -17.17
C ILE A 249 -10.82 -22.05 -17.21
N HIS A 250 -10.18 -22.07 -18.38
CA HIS A 250 -8.80 -21.61 -18.53
C HIS A 250 -8.66 -20.12 -18.21
N GLN A 251 -9.58 -19.27 -18.67
CA GLN A 251 -9.59 -17.85 -18.36
C GLN A 251 -9.84 -17.56 -16.88
N GLU A 252 -10.74 -18.30 -16.24
CA GLU A 252 -10.97 -18.21 -14.79
C GLU A 252 -9.72 -18.63 -14.02
N LEU A 253 -9.05 -19.70 -14.43
CA LEU A 253 -7.84 -20.22 -13.79
C LEU A 253 -6.65 -19.26 -13.98
N GLU A 254 -6.53 -18.63 -15.14
CA GLU A 254 -5.57 -17.55 -15.40
C GLU A 254 -5.89 -16.30 -14.57
N THR A 255 -7.16 -15.95 -14.42
CA THR A 255 -7.59 -14.84 -13.56
C THR A 255 -7.29 -15.13 -12.10
N ALA A 256 -7.59 -16.34 -11.62
CA ALA A 256 -7.27 -16.79 -10.27
C ALA A 256 -5.76 -16.83 -10.02
N ARG A 257 -4.94 -17.25 -11.01
CA ARG A 257 -3.47 -17.16 -10.94
C ARG A 257 -2.99 -15.72 -10.85
N LYS A 258 -3.53 -14.80 -11.66
CA LYS A 258 -3.20 -13.37 -11.60
C LYS A 258 -3.59 -12.77 -10.24
N GLN A 259 -4.76 -13.12 -9.72
CA GLN A 259 -5.21 -12.71 -8.38
C GLN A 259 -4.25 -13.23 -7.30
N GLN A 260 -3.92 -14.53 -7.31
CA GLN A 260 -2.95 -15.12 -6.39
C GLN A 260 -1.59 -14.43 -6.48
N GLN A 261 -1.05 -14.22 -7.68
CA GLN A 261 0.23 -13.54 -7.89
C GLN A 261 0.18 -12.09 -7.41
N SER A 262 -0.94 -11.39 -7.59
CA SER A 262 -1.11 -10.00 -7.13
C SER A 262 -1.19 -9.90 -5.60
N LEU A 263 -1.73 -10.93 -4.93
CA LEU A 263 -1.84 -11.01 -3.47
C LEU A 263 -0.59 -11.60 -2.80
N GLN A 264 0.26 -12.33 -3.53
CA GLN A 264 1.48 -12.94 -2.99
C GLN A 264 2.47 -11.93 -2.37
N PRO A 265 2.70 -10.73 -2.94
CA PRO A 265 3.48 -9.67 -2.28
C PRO A 265 2.87 -9.22 -0.95
N VAL A 266 1.54 -9.21 -0.81
CA VAL A 266 0.86 -8.82 0.44
C VAL A 266 1.11 -9.87 1.52
N ALA A 267 0.97 -11.16 1.19
CA ALA A 267 1.26 -12.26 2.11
C ALA A 267 2.74 -12.27 2.56
N LEU A 268 3.67 -12.05 1.62
CA LEU A 268 5.10 -11.96 1.93
C LEU A 268 5.43 -10.72 2.78
N SER A 269 4.76 -9.60 2.53
CA SER A 269 4.93 -8.37 3.30
C SER A 269 4.34 -8.50 4.71
N TRP A 270 3.25 -9.25 4.87
CA TRP A 270 2.65 -9.56 6.17
C TRP A 270 3.57 -10.44 7.03
N ASP A 271 4.18 -11.49 6.46
CA ASP A 271 5.16 -12.31 7.18
C ASP A 271 6.39 -11.49 7.60
N LYS A 272 6.86 -10.59 6.73
CA LYS A 272 7.93 -9.63 7.08
C LYS A 272 7.51 -8.68 8.20
N TYR A 273 6.29 -8.16 8.15
CA TYR A 273 5.74 -7.28 9.18
C TYR A 273 5.66 -7.99 10.53
N GLN A 274 5.10 -9.21 10.59
CA GLN A 274 5.02 -9.98 11.84
C GLN A 274 6.40 -10.25 12.45
N LYS A 275 7.39 -10.62 11.61
CA LYS A 275 8.78 -10.80 12.07
C LYS A 275 9.39 -9.50 12.62
N GLN A 276 9.13 -8.37 11.97
CA GLN A 276 9.62 -7.07 12.43
C GLN A 276 8.92 -6.59 13.69
N GLU A 277 7.61 -6.83 13.81
CA GLU A 277 6.82 -6.52 14.99
C GLU A 277 7.31 -7.31 16.21
N GLN A 278 7.59 -8.60 16.04
CA GLN A 278 8.16 -9.42 17.10
C GLN A 278 9.56 -8.97 17.49
N GLN A 279 10.44 -8.68 16.52
CA GLN A 279 11.76 -8.10 16.80
C GLN A 279 11.68 -6.75 17.51
N LEU A 280 10.69 -5.92 17.18
CA LEU A 280 10.46 -4.64 17.84
C LEU A 280 9.99 -4.83 19.28
N ALA A 281 9.07 -5.77 19.52
CA ALA A 281 8.62 -6.10 20.87
C ALA A 281 9.78 -6.60 21.74
N ASP A 282 10.62 -7.49 21.22
CA ASP A 282 11.81 -8.00 21.92
C ASP A 282 12.80 -6.86 22.24
N ARG A 283 13.06 -5.96 21.27
CA ARG A 283 13.95 -4.82 21.47
C ARG A 283 13.40 -3.83 22.49
N LYS A 284 12.10 -3.53 22.47
CA LYS A 284 11.46 -2.67 23.48
C LYS A 284 11.49 -3.29 24.88
N ALA A 285 11.31 -4.61 24.97
CA ALA A 285 11.47 -5.32 26.22
C ALA A 285 12.91 -5.20 26.75
N LEU A 286 13.92 -5.44 25.89
CA LEU A 286 15.33 -5.25 26.25
C LEU A 286 15.64 -3.81 26.64
N GLU A 287 15.13 -2.82 25.91
CA GLU A 287 15.29 -1.39 26.22
C GLU A 287 14.72 -1.05 27.61
N SER A 288 13.56 -1.61 27.97
CA SER A 288 12.99 -1.41 29.31
C SER A 288 13.80 -2.07 30.44
N LEU A 289 14.49 -3.18 30.13
CA LEU A 289 15.32 -3.93 31.09
C LEU A 289 16.74 -3.37 31.22
N LEU A 290 17.25 -2.68 30.20
CA LEU A 290 18.61 -2.11 30.14
C LEU A 290 18.94 -1.21 31.35
N PRO A 291 18.09 -0.25 31.77
CA PRO A 291 18.35 0.57 32.95
C PRO A 291 18.46 -0.26 34.24
N ILE A 292 17.64 -1.31 34.37
CA ILE A 292 17.65 -2.20 35.54
C ILE A 292 18.95 -3.01 35.57
N TRP A 293 19.34 -3.58 34.43
CA TRP A 293 20.59 -4.33 34.31
C TRP A 293 21.80 -3.43 34.61
N PHE A 294 21.86 -2.23 34.04
CA PHE A 294 22.93 -1.27 34.35
C PHE A 294 22.92 -0.85 35.81
N ALA A 295 21.76 -0.67 36.44
CA ALA A 295 21.66 -0.37 37.87
C ALA A 295 22.17 -1.54 38.73
N GLN A 296 21.90 -2.79 38.34
CA GLN A 296 22.43 -3.98 39.02
C GLN A 296 23.96 -4.08 38.89
N GLN A 297 24.50 -3.92 37.68
CA GLN A 297 25.95 -3.93 37.44
C GLN A 297 26.65 -2.79 38.19
N ALA A 298 26.08 -1.58 38.13
CA ALA A 298 26.58 -0.45 38.89
C ALA A 298 26.53 -0.72 40.39
N SER A 299 25.42 -1.25 40.93
CA SER A 299 25.29 -1.60 42.35
C SER A 299 26.34 -2.62 42.79
N GLN A 300 26.66 -3.60 41.96
CA GLN A 300 27.70 -4.58 42.23
C GLN A 300 29.09 -3.91 42.28
N LEU A 301 29.46 -3.16 41.25
CA LEU A 301 30.74 -2.45 41.18
C LEU A 301 30.90 -1.43 42.31
N TRP A 302 29.82 -0.73 42.66
CA TRP A 302 29.82 0.18 43.80
C TRP A 302 29.96 -0.56 45.12
N ARG A 303 29.35 -1.74 45.29
CA ARG A 303 29.56 -2.58 46.48
C ARG A 303 31.00 -3.06 46.60
N GLU A 304 31.60 -3.51 45.50
CA GLU A 304 33.02 -3.89 45.47
C GLU A 304 33.92 -2.69 45.82
N LYS A 305 33.61 -1.51 45.26
CA LYS A 305 34.38 -0.31 45.55
C LYS A 305 34.18 0.19 46.99
N VAL A 306 32.96 0.12 47.52
CA VAL A 306 32.65 0.42 48.92
C VAL A 306 33.41 -0.53 49.84
N SER A 307 33.38 -1.85 49.59
CA SER A 307 34.15 -2.82 50.36
C SER A 307 35.65 -2.52 50.32
N HIS A 308 36.20 -2.18 49.16
CA HIS A 308 37.61 -1.77 49.06
C HIS A 308 37.90 -0.50 49.86
N ILE A 309 37.04 0.51 49.75
CA ILE A 309 37.18 1.76 50.51
C ILE A 309 36.99 1.52 52.01
N GLU A 310 36.11 0.62 52.42
CA GLU A 310 35.90 0.24 53.82
C GLU A 310 37.13 -0.45 54.39
N VAL A 311 37.80 -1.30 53.61
CA VAL A 311 39.10 -1.89 53.99
C VAL A 311 40.17 -0.80 54.10
N GLU A 312 40.31 0.07 53.09
CA GLU A 312 41.26 1.20 53.12
C GLU A 312 40.96 2.16 54.27
N LEU A 313 39.68 2.39 54.57
CA LEU A 313 39.21 3.20 55.68
C LEU A 313 39.53 2.52 57.00
N GLY A 314 39.31 1.22 57.14
CA GLY A 314 39.67 0.47 58.33
C GLY A 314 41.19 0.46 58.58
N GLU A 315 41.99 0.31 57.53
CA GLU A 315 43.44 0.46 57.63
C GLU A 315 43.86 1.89 57.99
N SER A 316 43.20 2.88 57.39
CA SER A 316 43.47 4.30 57.66
C SER A 316 43.01 4.71 59.05
N GLN A 317 41.89 4.16 59.54
CA GLN A 317 41.37 4.33 60.90
C GLN A 317 42.28 3.64 61.89
N THR A 318 42.79 2.44 61.59
CA THR A 318 43.78 1.77 62.45
C THR A 318 45.08 2.57 62.50
N ARG A 319 45.55 3.09 61.36
CA ARG A 319 46.70 4.01 61.29
C ARG A 319 46.41 5.31 62.02
N GLU A 320 45.20 5.84 61.90
CA GLU A 320 44.73 7.03 62.60
C GLU A 320 44.67 6.76 64.10
N GLU A 321 44.16 5.63 64.58
CA GLU A 321 44.14 5.23 65.99
C GLU A 321 45.55 5.01 66.52
N GLN A 322 46.48 4.47 65.72
CA GLN A 322 47.89 4.37 66.07
C GLN A 322 48.54 5.76 66.17
N ILE A 323 48.29 6.64 65.20
CA ILE A 323 48.79 8.02 65.23
C ILE A 323 48.08 8.82 66.32
N GLN A 324 46.80 8.60 66.59
CA GLN A 324 45.99 9.25 67.61
C GLN A 324 46.37 8.75 68.98
N SER A 325 46.70 7.47 69.18
CA SER A 325 47.22 6.96 70.45
C SER A 325 48.63 7.49 70.72
N GLN A 326 49.48 7.61 69.69
CA GLN A 326 50.76 8.31 69.77
C GLN A 326 50.57 9.80 70.06
N LEU A 327 49.61 10.44 69.38
CA LEU A 327 49.22 11.83 69.55
C LEU A 327 48.53 12.04 70.88
N GLU A 328 47.80 11.08 71.46
CA GLU A 328 47.16 11.09 72.78
C GLU A 328 48.22 10.94 73.87
N LEU A 329 49.25 10.13 73.64
CA LEU A 329 50.44 10.10 74.49
C LEU A 329 51.16 11.46 74.46
N GLN A 330 51.37 12.03 73.27
CA GLN A 330 51.98 13.35 73.10
C GLN A 330 51.06 14.50 73.51
N LYS A 331 49.75 14.35 73.37
CA LYS A 331 48.72 15.27 73.83
C LYS A 331 48.60 15.15 75.31
N LYS A 332 48.70 14.01 75.98
CA LYS A 332 48.79 13.98 77.45
C LYS A 332 49.96 14.84 77.93
N VAL A 333 51.11 14.78 77.25
CA VAL A 333 52.25 15.67 77.49
C VAL A 333 51.94 17.15 77.19
N VAL A 334 51.24 17.46 76.10
CA VAL A 334 50.86 18.84 75.72
C VAL A 334 49.63 19.35 76.51
N THR A 335 48.75 18.48 76.97
CA THR A 335 47.49 18.70 77.68
C THR A 335 47.79 18.88 79.15
N ASP A 336 48.76 18.18 79.74
CA ASP A 336 49.33 18.57 81.04
C ASP A 336 49.91 19.99 81.00
N CYS A 337 50.39 20.44 79.82
CA CYS A 337 50.91 21.78 79.58
C CYS A 337 49.82 22.81 79.17
N LEU A 338 48.76 22.36 78.48
CA LEU A 338 47.59 23.14 78.05
C LEU A 338 46.60 23.31 79.19
N GLN A 339 46.48 22.35 80.12
CA GLN A 339 45.68 22.44 81.33
C GLN A 339 46.28 23.49 82.30
N ARG A 340 47.61 23.69 82.25
CA ARG A 340 48.29 24.87 82.85
C ARG A 340 48.01 26.18 82.09
N TYR A 341 47.65 26.14 80.80
CA TYR A 341 47.34 27.33 79.97
C TYR A 341 45.84 27.71 79.98
N LEU A 342 44.95 26.73 80.01
CA LEU A 342 43.49 26.88 80.05
C LEU A 342 42.99 27.29 81.45
N GLN A 343 43.77 27.03 82.52
CA GLN A 343 43.57 27.68 83.83
C GLN A 343 43.70 29.22 83.78
N VAL A 344 44.12 29.80 82.63
CA VAL A 344 44.26 31.24 82.40
C VAL A 344 43.40 31.74 81.22
N GLY A 345 42.34 31.01 80.81
CA GLY A 345 41.19 31.61 80.08
C GLY A 345 41.26 31.71 78.53
N GLY A 346 41.99 30.84 77.83
CA GLY A 346 42.21 30.92 76.36
C GLY A 346 41.08 30.45 75.40
N ALA A 347 39.96 29.91 75.88
CA ALA A 347 38.97 29.20 75.03
C ALA A 347 38.17 30.10 74.05
N ASN A 348 38.00 31.39 74.34
CA ASN A 348 37.13 32.28 73.55
C ASN A 348 37.77 32.88 72.29
N ILE A 349 39.10 32.76 72.11
CA ILE A 349 39.83 33.41 71.00
C ILE A 349 39.93 32.48 69.77
N ASP A 350 39.99 31.17 69.96
CA ASP A 350 40.15 30.22 68.86
C ASP A 350 38.84 30.03 68.05
N GLU A 351 37.67 30.04 68.71
CA GLU A 351 36.35 29.96 68.06
C GLU A 351 36.06 31.16 67.13
N LEU A 352 36.53 32.36 67.52
CA LEU A 352 36.39 33.57 66.71
C LEU A 352 37.27 33.55 65.45
N ASN A 353 38.46 32.93 65.51
CA ASN A 353 39.37 32.84 64.36
C ASN A 353 38.86 31.88 63.28
N GLU A 354 38.22 30.76 63.64
CA GLU A 354 37.60 29.86 62.65
C GLU A 354 36.43 30.54 61.93
N ARG A 355 35.56 31.25 62.66
CA ARG A 355 34.46 32.02 62.04
C ARG A 355 34.95 33.08 61.06
N ILE A 356 36.06 33.78 61.36
CA ILE A 356 36.66 34.75 60.43
C ILE A 356 37.12 34.06 59.13
N LYS A 357 37.70 32.85 59.21
CA LYS A 357 38.19 32.11 58.04
C LYS A 357 37.06 31.63 57.12
N ASP A 358 35.96 31.17 57.70
CA ASP A 358 34.79 30.74 56.94
C ASP A 358 34.14 31.92 56.20
N TRP A 359 33.97 33.06 56.88
CA TRP A 359 33.43 34.27 56.24
C TRP A 359 34.36 34.88 55.18
N GLN A 360 35.68 34.72 55.29
CA GLN A 360 36.62 35.08 54.21
C GLN A 360 36.41 34.25 52.94
N LYS A 361 36.15 32.95 53.08
CA LYS A 361 35.87 32.05 51.94
C LYS A 361 34.52 32.40 51.29
N THR A 362 33.52 32.71 52.10
CA THR A 362 32.20 33.16 51.64
C THR A 362 32.33 34.48 50.86
N LEU A 363 33.09 35.46 51.38
CA LEU A 363 33.33 36.74 50.69
C LEU A 363 33.95 36.53 49.31
N GLY A 364 35.04 35.75 49.20
CA GLY A 364 35.69 35.50 47.91
C GLY A 364 34.79 34.76 46.90
N SER A 365 33.91 33.89 47.39
CA SER A 365 32.92 33.21 46.54
C SER A 365 31.86 34.19 46.01
N ARG A 366 31.35 35.07 46.88
CA ARG A 366 30.36 36.10 46.50
C ARG A 366 30.93 37.16 45.56
N GLU A 367 32.18 37.59 45.77
CA GLU A 367 32.88 38.52 44.85
C GLU A 367 33.02 37.94 43.44
N THR A 368 33.34 36.65 43.35
CA THR A 368 33.47 35.94 42.06
C THR A 368 32.13 35.89 41.31
N LEU A 369 31.04 35.58 42.01
CA LEU A 369 29.70 35.52 41.43
C LEU A 369 29.17 36.91 41.06
N ALA A 370 29.41 37.92 41.90
CA ALA A 370 29.04 39.31 41.64
C ALA A 370 29.74 39.83 40.37
N HIS A 371 31.02 39.52 40.18
CA HIS A 371 31.74 39.87 38.95
C HIS A 371 31.18 39.16 37.71
N GLN A 372 30.81 37.88 37.82
CA GLN A 372 30.19 37.13 36.72
C GLN A 372 28.83 37.73 36.34
N TYR A 373 28.01 38.09 37.33
CA TYR A 373 26.74 38.78 37.12
C TYR A 373 26.94 40.12 36.40
N GLN A 374 27.86 40.96 36.88
CA GLN A 374 28.17 42.25 36.26
C GLN A 374 28.69 42.14 34.84
N GLN A 375 29.45 41.09 34.51
CA GLN A 375 29.86 40.80 33.14
C GLN A 375 28.67 40.39 32.27
N LEU A 376 27.77 39.55 32.80
CA LEU A 376 26.56 39.11 32.08
C LEU A 376 25.63 40.29 31.80
N THR A 377 25.34 41.14 32.80
CA THR A 377 24.47 42.31 32.64
C THR A 377 25.03 43.31 31.64
N ARG A 378 26.34 43.60 31.69
CA ARG A 378 27.00 44.47 30.68
C ARG A 378 26.88 43.92 29.25
N ASN A 379 27.11 42.62 29.07
CA ASN A 379 27.00 41.99 27.75
C ASN A 379 25.56 41.97 27.21
N LEU A 380 24.57 41.99 28.12
CA LEU A 380 23.15 41.97 27.79
C LEU A 380 22.49 43.36 27.80
N GLY A 381 23.27 44.42 28.06
CA GLY A 381 22.76 45.80 28.11
C GLY A 381 21.88 46.12 29.32
N LEU A 382 21.97 45.30 30.39
CA LEU A 382 21.23 45.49 31.63
C LEU A 382 22.05 46.29 32.67
N PRO A 383 21.41 47.01 33.60
CA PRO A 383 22.10 47.71 34.68
C PRO A 383 22.93 46.74 35.56
N PRO A 384 24.21 47.05 35.88
CA PRO A 384 25.11 46.15 36.61
C PRO A 384 25.09 46.32 38.14
N ASP A 385 24.11 47.05 38.70
CA ASP A 385 24.10 47.37 40.13
C ASP A 385 23.85 46.13 40.99
N LEU A 386 24.58 46.02 42.11
CA LEU A 386 24.53 44.91 43.07
C LEU A 386 23.55 45.21 44.21
N SER A 387 22.29 45.48 43.86
CA SER A 387 21.21 45.68 44.82
C SER A 387 20.09 44.66 44.58
N GLN A 388 19.38 44.28 45.64
CA GLN A 388 18.26 43.35 45.53
C GLN A 388 17.17 43.85 44.57
N PRO A 389 16.70 45.12 44.65
CA PRO A 389 15.70 45.63 43.71
C PRO A 389 16.17 45.62 42.25
N GLN A 390 17.47 45.86 42.00
CA GLN A 390 18.00 45.83 40.64
C GLN A 390 18.14 44.41 40.10
N LEU A 391 18.53 43.45 40.95
CA LEU A 391 18.55 42.03 40.56
C LEU A 391 17.14 41.56 40.19
N GLU A 392 16.13 41.85 41.00
CA GLU A 392 14.73 41.52 40.73
C GLU A 392 14.24 42.17 39.42
N ALA A 393 14.57 43.45 39.17
CA ALA A 393 14.25 44.13 37.92
C ALA A 393 14.92 43.46 36.70
N ASN A 394 16.20 43.09 36.82
CA ASN A 394 16.94 42.40 35.77
C ASN A 394 16.42 40.97 35.53
N GLN A 395 15.95 40.28 36.57
CA GLN A 395 15.33 38.97 36.46
C GLN A 395 13.98 39.04 35.73
N HIS A 396 13.16 40.04 36.03
CA HIS A 396 11.89 40.27 35.34
C HIS A 396 12.10 40.63 33.86
N GLU A 397 13.07 41.50 33.54
CA GLU A 397 13.44 41.77 32.14
C GLU A 397 14.00 40.51 31.46
N ALA A 398 14.83 39.72 32.15
CA ALA A 398 15.35 38.46 31.61
C ALA A 398 14.25 37.43 31.32
N GLU A 399 13.20 37.35 32.15
CA GLU A 399 12.00 36.53 31.93
C GLU A 399 11.26 36.95 30.66
N ALA A 400 10.90 38.24 30.54
CA ALA A 400 10.24 38.75 29.35
C ALA A 400 11.05 38.52 28.06
N ARG A 401 12.38 38.70 28.12
CA ARG A 401 13.29 38.44 27.00
C ARG A 401 13.39 36.96 26.65
N CYS A 402 13.44 36.08 27.64
CA CYS A 402 13.48 34.63 27.41
C CYS A 402 12.21 34.13 26.71
N GLU A 403 11.03 34.67 27.05
CA GLU A 403 9.78 34.35 26.36
C GLU A 403 9.81 34.80 24.89
N GLN A 404 10.24 36.04 24.62
CA GLN A 404 10.41 36.55 23.26
C GLN A 404 11.37 35.68 22.43
N PHE A 405 12.54 35.36 22.99
CA PHE A 405 13.50 34.50 22.30
C PHE A 405 12.97 33.09 22.06
N ALA A 406 12.11 32.55 22.94
CA ALA A 406 11.53 31.23 22.72
C ALA A 406 10.64 31.20 21.47
N ASP A 407 9.87 32.27 21.21
CA ASP A 407 9.05 32.38 20.01
C ASP A 407 9.87 32.71 18.76
N ASP A 408 10.87 33.59 18.86
CA ASP A 408 11.79 33.88 17.76
C ASP A 408 12.59 32.65 17.33
N ILE A 409 13.07 31.85 18.30
CA ILE A 409 13.76 30.58 18.04
C ILE A 409 12.84 29.60 17.32
N LYS A 410 11.57 29.47 17.73
CA LYS A 410 10.61 28.59 17.03
C LYS A 410 10.39 29.04 15.58
N LEU A 411 10.16 30.33 15.36
CA LEU A 411 9.94 30.87 14.02
C LEU A 411 11.16 30.65 13.11
N LYS A 412 12.36 30.89 13.64
CA LYS A 412 13.62 30.69 12.91
C LYS A 412 13.96 29.21 12.71
N GLN A 413 13.57 28.33 13.63
CA GLN A 413 13.71 26.88 13.45
C GLN A 413 12.85 26.35 12.31
N GLU A 414 11.64 26.88 12.13
CA GLU A 414 10.81 26.55 10.97
C GLU A 414 11.47 27.01 9.66
N GLU A 415 12.05 28.22 9.64
CA GLU A 415 12.81 28.71 8.48
C GLU A 415 14.01 27.81 8.14
N VAL A 416 14.75 27.33 9.16
CA VAL A 416 15.84 26.36 9.00
C VAL A 416 15.33 25.05 8.41
N TYR A 417 14.18 24.56 8.88
CA TYR A 417 13.57 23.34 8.36
C TYR A 417 13.23 23.47 6.87
N GLN A 418 12.53 24.54 6.48
CA GLN A 418 12.15 24.79 5.08
C GLN A 418 13.38 24.91 4.16
N LYS A 419 14.41 25.67 4.59
CA LYS A 419 15.66 25.81 3.83
C LYS A 419 16.45 24.49 3.76
N GLY A 420 16.42 23.67 4.82
CA GLY A 420 17.05 22.37 4.86
C GLY A 420 16.40 21.36 3.89
N VAL A 421 15.07 21.34 3.82
CA VAL A 421 14.33 20.51 2.86
C VAL A 421 14.66 20.90 1.41
N LEU A 422 14.71 22.21 1.11
CA LEU A 422 15.05 22.70 -0.22
C LEU A 422 16.51 22.37 -0.61
N SER A 423 17.46 22.58 0.30
CA SER A 423 18.87 22.19 0.13
C SER A 423 19.02 20.69 -0.15
N HIS A 424 18.35 19.85 0.64
CA HIS A 424 18.41 18.41 0.47
C HIS A 424 17.83 17.97 -0.87
N ARG A 425 16.66 18.48 -1.26
CA ARG A 425 16.02 18.18 -2.56
C ARG A 425 16.96 18.50 -3.73
N MET A 426 17.52 19.71 -3.76
CA MET A 426 18.43 20.13 -4.84
C MET A 426 19.71 19.28 -4.89
N THR A 427 20.19 18.83 -3.73
CA THR A 427 21.37 17.96 -3.64
C THR A 427 21.08 16.56 -4.19
N GLU A 428 19.90 16.01 -3.92
CA GLU A 428 19.47 14.73 -4.50
C GLU A 428 19.26 14.85 -6.02
N GLU A 429 18.60 15.91 -6.51
CA GLU A 429 18.45 16.16 -7.95
C GLU A 429 19.81 16.27 -8.66
N LEU A 430 20.78 16.99 -8.06
CA LEU A 430 22.14 17.06 -8.58
C LEU A 430 22.79 15.68 -8.65
N ARG A 431 22.67 14.87 -7.59
CA ARG A 431 23.22 13.52 -7.52
C ARG A 431 22.63 12.62 -8.59
N GLU A 432 21.32 12.67 -8.80
CA GLU A 432 20.63 11.92 -9.86
C GLU A 432 21.19 12.29 -11.24
N ARG A 433 21.34 13.58 -11.55
CA ARG A 433 21.90 14.03 -12.84
C ARG A 433 23.37 13.65 -13.01
N GLU A 434 24.17 13.72 -11.95
CA GLU A 434 25.57 13.27 -11.98
C GLU A 434 25.66 11.75 -12.23
N THR A 435 24.78 10.95 -11.62
CA THR A 435 24.69 9.51 -11.91
C THR A 435 24.25 9.23 -13.34
N GLU A 436 23.24 9.93 -13.86
CA GLU A 436 22.78 9.82 -15.25
C GLU A 436 23.93 10.14 -16.23
N ARG A 437 24.67 11.23 -15.99
CA ARG A 437 25.83 11.61 -16.80
C ARG A 437 26.94 10.56 -16.74
N ALA A 438 27.24 10.01 -15.56
CA ALA A 438 28.27 8.98 -15.40
C ALA A 438 27.89 7.67 -16.11
N GLU A 439 26.62 7.30 -16.09
CA GLU A 439 26.11 6.14 -16.82
C GLU A 439 26.22 6.33 -18.33
N ILE A 440 25.78 7.48 -18.85
CA ILE A 440 25.88 7.80 -20.29
C ILE A 440 27.35 7.85 -20.72
N ALA A 441 28.23 8.46 -19.94
CA ALA A 441 29.65 8.59 -20.27
C ALA A 441 30.38 7.25 -20.42
N ARG A 442 29.90 6.17 -19.78
CA ARG A 442 30.46 4.82 -19.95
C ARG A 442 30.15 4.20 -21.31
N ARG A 443 29.26 4.80 -22.11
CA ARG A 443 28.69 4.23 -23.34
C ARG A 443 28.73 5.25 -24.49
N PRO A 444 29.92 5.49 -25.09
CA PRO A 444 30.14 6.58 -26.05
C PRO A 444 29.32 6.47 -27.35
N ASP A 445 28.96 5.25 -27.75
CA ASP A 445 28.47 4.95 -29.09
C ASP A 445 26.93 4.98 -29.24
N SER A 446 26.19 5.38 -28.20
CA SER A 446 24.71 5.35 -28.19
C SER A 446 24.09 6.41 -27.28
N ASN A 447 23.07 7.10 -27.79
CA ASN A 447 22.22 8.03 -27.04
C ASN A 447 21.08 7.36 -26.27
N LEU A 448 20.98 6.02 -26.33
CA LEU A 448 19.88 5.30 -25.72
C LEU A 448 20.01 5.22 -24.20
N PRO A 449 18.88 5.27 -23.45
CA PRO A 449 18.88 5.02 -22.02
C PRO A 449 19.50 3.68 -21.65
N ALA A 450 20.09 3.62 -20.45
CA ALA A 450 20.91 2.50 -20.02
C ALA A 450 20.20 1.14 -20.07
N HIS A 451 18.89 1.13 -19.81
CA HIS A 451 18.04 -0.07 -19.81
C HIS A 451 17.81 -0.66 -21.22
N TYR A 452 17.77 0.14 -22.28
CA TYR A 452 17.64 -0.38 -23.66
C TYR A 452 18.92 -1.06 -24.13
N GLN A 453 20.07 -0.52 -23.75
CA GLN A 453 21.36 -1.14 -24.04
C GLN A 453 21.55 -2.42 -23.22
N ALA A 454 21.19 -2.43 -21.93
CA ALA A 454 21.22 -3.65 -21.12
C ALA A 454 20.34 -4.75 -21.73
N PHE A 455 19.15 -4.38 -22.22
CA PHE A 455 18.29 -5.29 -22.97
C PHE A 455 18.96 -5.83 -24.25
N ARG A 456 19.69 -4.99 -25.00
CA ARG A 456 20.47 -5.44 -26.17
C ARG A 456 21.57 -6.43 -25.77
N SER A 457 22.34 -6.14 -24.72
CA SER A 457 23.40 -7.04 -24.24
C SER A 457 22.84 -8.42 -23.86
N GLU A 458 21.72 -8.45 -23.13
CA GLU A 458 21.05 -9.70 -22.75
C GLU A 458 20.47 -10.45 -23.95
N LEU A 459 19.92 -9.74 -24.94
CA LEU A 459 19.42 -10.35 -26.17
C LEU A 459 20.57 -10.90 -27.03
N ALA A 460 21.67 -10.17 -27.15
CA ALA A 460 22.86 -10.58 -27.88
C ALA A 460 23.47 -11.86 -27.29
N GLU A 461 23.59 -11.92 -25.95
CA GLU A 461 24.05 -13.10 -25.22
C GLU A 461 23.13 -14.31 -25.46
N ALA A 462 21.81 -14.09 -25.43
CA ALA A 462 20.85 -15.17 -25.65
C ALA A 462 20.85 -15.72 -27.08
N LEU A 463 21.08 -14.86 -28.07
CA LEU A 463 21.16 -15.24 -29.48
C LEU A 463 22.56 -15.67 -29.91
N ASN A 464 23.56 -15.54 -29.02
CA ASN A 464 24.97 -15.77 -29.30
C ASN A 464 25.47 -14.97 -30.53
N VAL A 465 25.11 -13.68 -30.58
CA VAL A 465 25.54 -12.71 -31.60
C VAL A 465 26.25 -11.52 -30.97
N ASP A 466 26.98 -10.74 -31.76
CA ASP A 466 27.59 -9.50 -31.28
C ASP A 466 26.54 -8.38 -31.11
N GLU A 467 26.72 -7.48 -30.13
CA GLU A 467 25.81 -6.35 -29.93
C GLU A 467 25.72 -5.42 -31.15
N SER A 468 26.79 -5.29 -31.92
CA SER A 468 26.81 -4.50 -33.16
C SER A 468 25.94 -5.10 -34.26
N GLU A 469 25.60 -6.38 -34.15
CA GLU A 469 24.60 -7.04 -34.99
C GLU A 469 23.19 -6.91 -34.40
N LEU A 470 22.93 -6.03 -33.44
CA LEU A 470 21.57 -5.73 -32.96
C LEU A 470 21.36 -4.22 -32.72
N PRO A 471 21.71 -3.30 -33.66
CA PRO A 471 21.47 -1.88 -33.49
C PRO A 471 19.99 -1.56 -33.36
N PHE A 472 19.72 -0.48 -32.62
CA PHE A 472 18.44 0.20 -32.67
C PHE A 472 18.42 1.20 -33.84
N VAL A 473 17.22 1.49 -34.35
CA VAL A 473 17.03 2.51 -35.41
C VAL A 473 17.67 3.85 -35.04
N ALA A 474 17.54 4.29 -33.78
CA ALA A 474 18.11 5.56 -33.31
C ALA A 474 19.63 5.65 -33.43
N GLU A 475 20.33 4.52 -33.41
CA GLU A 475 21.80 4.45 -33.53
C GLU A 475 22.26 4.46 -35.00
N LEU A 476 21.33 4.27 -35.94
CA LEU A 476 21.60 4.24 -37.39
C LEU A 476 21.22 5.54 -38.11
N ILE A 477 20.58 6.48 -37.41
CA ILE A 477 20.16 7.78 -37.94
C ILE A 477 20.64 8.92 -37.04
N GLN A 478 21.02 10.04 -37.66
CA GLN A 478 21.37 11.28 -36.95
C GLN A 478 20.84 12.48 -37.73
N VAL A 479 20.31 13.49 -37.05
CA VAL A 479 19.92 14.75 -37.71
C VAL A 479 21.16 15.53 -38.10
N LYS A 480 21.18 16.08 -39.31
CA LYS A 480 22.27 16.93 -39.80
C LYS A 480 22.47 18.15 -38.89
N PRO A 481 23.71 18.57 -38.56
CA PRO A 481 23.96 19.73 -37.71
C PRO A 481 23.33 21.03 -38.25
N GLU A 482 23.28 21.21 -39.57
CA GLU A 482 22.68 22.39 -40.21
C GLU A 482 21.15 22.44 -40.05
N GLU A 483 20.54 21.30 -39.75
CA GLU A 483 19.10 21.11 -39.58
C GLU A 483 18.72 20.93 -38.10
N ALA A 484 19.58 21.33 -37.16
CA ALA A 484 19.40 21.12 -35.73
C ALA A 484 18.05 21.64 -35.18
N GLN A 485 17.50 22.70 -35.79
CA GLN A 485 16.17 23.23 -35.44
C GLN A 485 15.04 22.20 -35.62
N TRP A 486 15.19 21.27 -36.57
CA TRP A 486 14.21 20.21 -36.85
C TRP A 486 14.36 19.00 -35.93
N ARG A 487 15.41 18.91 -35.10
CA ARG A 487 15.74 17.70 -34.32
C ARG A 487 14.56 17.21 -33.49
N GLY A 488 13.93 18.07 -32.69
CA GLY A 488 12.80 17.69 -31.85
C GLY A 488 11.58 17.20 -32.64
N ALA A 489 11.28 17.85 -33.77
CA ALA A 489 10.16 17.46 -34.64
C ALA A 489 10.43 16.11 -35.33
N ILE A 490 11.66 15.88 -35.79
CA ILE A 490 12.09 14.62 -36.41
C ILE A 490 12.05 13.48 -35.40
N GLU A 491 12.62 13.68 -34.21
CA GLU A 491 12.58 12.74 -33.08
C GLU A 491 11.14 12.30 -32.79
N ARG A 492 10.19 13.26 -32.77
CA ARG A 492 8.76 12.99 -32.59
C ARG A 492 8.13 12.25 -33.76
N ALA A 493 8.49 12.57 -35.00
CA ALA A 493 7.95 11.94 -36.21
C ALA A 493 8.42 10.50 -36.41
N VAL A 494 9.70 10.21 -36.13
CA VAL A 494 10.22 8.82 -36.05
C VAL A 494 9.57 8.11 -34.87
N GLY A 495 9.37 8.85 -33.77
CA GLY A 495 8.60 8.41 -32.62
C GLY A 495 9.16 7.13 -32.03
N SER A 496 8.29 6.16 -31.79
CA SER A 496 8.69 4.93 -31.11
C SER A 496 9.39 3.91 -32.03
N ASN A 497 9.58 4.21 -33.32
CA ASN A 497 10.45 3.43 -34.19
C ASN A 497 11.94 3.63 -33.85
N ARG A 498 12.32 4.74 -33.21
CA ARG A 498 13.69 4.99 -32.70
C ARG A 498 14.22 3.84 -31.82
N LEU A 499 13.33 3.25 -31.02
CA LEU A 499 13.62 2.19 -30.05
C LEU A 499 13.38 0.77 -30.61
N ARG A 500 13.18 0.64 -31.92
CA ARG A 500 13.04 -0.65 -32.58
C ARG A 500 14.42 -1.26 -32.79
N ILE A 501 14.66 -2.44 -32.22
CA ILE A 501 15.90 -3.20 -32.38
C ILE A 501 15.82 -4.03 -33.65
N LEU A 502 16.87 -3.99 -34.47
CA LEU A 502 16.94 -4.76 -35.70
C LEU A 502 17.50 -6.15 -35.39
N VAL A 503 16.92 -7.19 -36.00
CA VAL A 503 17.33 -8.58 -35.82
C VAL A 503 17.44 -9.25 -37.19
N ALA A 504 18.53 -9.99 -37.39
CA ALA A 504 18.74 -10.77 -38.62
C ALA A 504 17.61 -11.81 -38.83
N PRO A 505 17.20 -12.11 -40.09
CA PRO A 505 16.18 -13.13 -40.38
C PRO A 505 16.44 -14.47 -39.70
N GLU A 506 17.70 -14.88 -39.63
CA GLU A 506 18.16 -16.15 -39.09
C GLU A 506 17.89 -16.24 -37.58
N SER A 507 18.04 -15.13 -36.85
CA SER A 507 17.88 -15.07 -35.39
C SER A 507 16.49 -14.58 -34.96
N ALA A 508 15.64 -14.15 -35.90
CA ALA A 508 14.35 -13.52 -35.60
C ALA A 508 13.40 -14.44 -34.82
N GLN A 509 13.34 -15.72 -35.17
CA GLN A 509 12.47 -16.68 -34.49
C GLN A 509 12.88 -16.89 -33.02
N GLU A 510 14.19 -17.00 -32.77
CA GLU A 510 14.73 -17.17 -31.44
C GLU A 510 14.57 -15.90 -30.60
N ALA A 511 14.82 -14.73 -31.19
CA ALA A 511 14.62 -13.43 -30.54
C ALA A 511 13.16 -13.25 -30.10
N LEU A 512 12.19 -13.58 -30.96
CA LEU A 512 10.77 -13.51 -30.63
C LEU A 512 10.40 -14.46 -29.48
N ARG A 513 10.92 -15.69 -29.47
CA ARG A 513 10.70 -16.64 -28.37
C ARG A 513 11.29 -16.12 -27.06
N TRP A 514 12.53 -15.65 -27.09
CA TRP A 514 13.23 -15.15 -25.92
C TRP A 514 12.54 -13.93 -25.31
N VAL A 515 12.14 -12.95 -26.14
CA VAL A 515 11.41 -11.77 -25.68
C VAL A 515 10.05 -12.15 -25.09
N ASN A 516 9.34 -13.11 -25.68
CA ASN A 516 8.01 -13.52 -25.22
C ASN A 516 8.02 -14.26 -23.87
N GLN A 517 9.09 -15.01 -23.57
CA GLN A 517 9.14 -15.89 -22.40
C GLN A 517 9.44 -15.17 -21.07
N ARG A 518 9.69 -13.85 -21.08
CA ARG A 518 10.13 -13.11 -19.90
C ARG A 518 9.44 -11.76 -19.75
N ASN A 519 9.43 -11.24 -18.52
CA ASN A 519 9.05 -9.85 -18.28
C ASN A 519 10.25 -8.94 -18.56
N ASN A 520 10.25 -8.30 -19.73
CA ASN A 520 11.32 -7.42 -20.18
C ASN A 520 11.37 -6.06 -19.44
N ARG A 521 10.32 -5.69 -18.70
CA ARG A 521 10.16 -4.36 -18.05
C ARG A 521 10.35 -3.16 -18.99
N LEU A 522 10.22 -3.39 -20.30
CA LEU A 522 10.43 -2.42 -21.36
C LEU A 522 9.35 -2.60 -22.45
N HIS A 523 9.06 -1.53 -23.17
CA HIS A 523 8.27 -1.58 -24.40
C HIS A 523 9.17 -2.05 -25.55
N VAL A 524 9.33 -3.37 -25.68
CA VAL A 524 10.21 -4.00 -26.67
C VAL A 524 9.58 -3.98 -28.05
N ARG A 525 10.37 -3.59 -29.06
CA ARG A 525 9.97 -3.62 -30.46
C ARG A 525 11.09 -4.18 -31.31
N LEU A 526 10.78 -5.25 -32.04
CA LEU A 526 11.73 -5.90 -32.93
C LEU A 526 11.41 -5.51 -34.39
N LEU A 527 12.44 -5.49 -35.22
CA LEU A 527 12.35 -5.50 -36.68
C LEU A 527 13.13 -6.71 -37.19
N GLU A 528 12.41 -7.71 -37.69
CA GLU A 528 13.01 -8.73 -38.54
C GLU A 528 13.48 -8.05 -39.84
N VAL A 529 14.79 -8.02 -40.07
CA VAL A 529 15.39 -7.27 -41.17
C VAL A 529 15.06 -7.92 -42.50
N LYS A 530 14.34 -7.22 -43.37
CA LYS A 530 14.14 -7.62 -44.77
C LYS A 530 14.78 -6.57 -45.67
N LEU A 531 15.85 -6.95 -46.36
CA LEU A 531 16.52 -6.04 -47.29
C LEU A 531 15.60 -5.79 -48.51
N PRO A 532 15.28 -4.53 -48.82
CA PRO A 532 14.36 -4.21 -49.89
C PRO A 532 14.99 -4.50 -51.27
N HIS A 533 14.18 -4.98 -52.22
CA HIS A 533 14.60 -5.23 -53.60
C HIS A 533 14.82 -3.95 -54.42
N SER A 534 14.27 -2.82 -53.97
CA SER A 534 14.39 -1.50 -54.60
C SER A 534 14.70 -0.43 -53.56
N PRO A 535 15.43 0.64 -53.92
CA PRO A 535 15.74 1.72 -52.99
C PRO A 535 14.46 2.40 -52.47
N ALA A 536 14.48 2.79 -51.19
CA ALA A 536 13.41 3.55 -50.56
C ALA A 536 13.17 4.88 -51.30
N ARG A 537 11.91 5.20 -51.58
CA ARG A 537 11.50 6.48 -52.17
C ARG A 537 11.01 7.41 -51.06
N PHE A 538 11.75 8.48 -50.84
CA PHE A 538 11.44 9.52 -49.86
C PHE A 538 10.84 10.75 -50.53
N PHE A 539 10.20 11.60 -49.74
CA PHE A 539 9.80 12.93 -50.21
C PHE A 539 11.06 13.79 -50.46
N ASP A 540 10.99 14.69 -51.44
CA ASP A 540 12.13 15.54 -51.80
C ASP A 540 12.40 16.62 -50.74
N ASP A 541 11.36 17.07 -50.07
CA ASP A 541 11.31 17.99 -48.92
C ASP A 541 10.99 17.25 -47.60
N GLY A 542 11.11 15.91 -47.61
CA GLY A 542 10.89 15.06 -46.45
C GLY A 542 11.98 15.20 -45.38
N PHE A 543 11.64 14.97 -44.12
CA PHE A 543 12.64 15.00 -43.05
C PHE A 543 13.72 13.94 -43.21
N THR A 544 13.47 12.84 -43.93
CA THR A 544 14.49 11.82 -44.22
C THR A 544 15.69 12.39 -44.99
N ARG A 545 15.54 13.50 -45.71
CA ARG A 545 16.63 14.25 -46.36
C ARG A 545 17.47 15.08 -45.39
N LYS A 546 16.95 15.34 -44.19
CA LYS A 546 17.62 16.02 -43.08
C LYS A 546 18.39 15.05 -42.18
N LEU A 547 18.38 13.75 -42.48
CA LEU A 547 19.11 12.71 -41.76
C LEU A 547 20.46 12.38 -42.41
N LEU A 548 21.43 12.06 -41.57
CA LEU A 548 22.63 11.27 -41.87
C LEU A 548 22.34 9.81 -41.52
N TRP A 549 22.87 8.91 -42.34
CA TRP A 549 22.69 7.47 -42.19
C TRP A 549 24.03 6.82 -41.82
N LYS A 550 24.06 6.05 -40.74
CA LYS A 550 25.26 5.30 -40.35
C LYS A 550 25.56 4.22 -41.39
N ASP A 551 26.84 3.97 -41.65
CA ASP A 551 27.22 2.84 -42.50
C ASP A 551 27.01 1.53 -41.73
N HIS A 552 26.08 0.71 -42.19
CA HIS A 552 25.68 -0.54 -41.55
C HIS A 552 24.98 -1.46 -42.57
N PRO A 553 25.14 -2.80 -42.50
CA PRO A 553 24.45 -3.74 -43.40
C PRO A 553 22.93 -3.55 -43.47
N TRP A 554 22.32 -3.10 -42.37
CA TRP A 554 20.86 -2.93 -42.27
C TRP A 554 20.34 -1.52 -42.57
N ARG A 555 21.21 -0.62 -43.04
CA ARG A 555 20.86 0.77 -43.36
C ARG A 555 19.64 0.86 -44.30
N GLU A 556 19.60 0.02 -45.33
CA GLU A 556 18.50 0.06 -46.32
C GLU A 556 17.18 -0.46 -45.75
N ALA A 557 17.21 -1.35 -44.74
CA ALA A 557 16.01 -1.79 -44.03
C ALA A 557 15.45 -0.67 -43.13
N VAL A 558 16.31 0.11 -42.46
CA VAL A 558 15.87 1.30 -41.70
C VAL A 558 15.28 2.35 -42.65
N LYS A 559 15.90 2.58 -43.79
CA LYS A 559 15.35 3.48 -44.81
C LYS A 559 13.96 3.05 -45.25
N ALA A 560 13.77 1.76 -45.55
CA ALA A 560 12.46 1.22 -45.91
C ALA A 560 11.42 1.39 -44.80
N LEU A 561 11.80 1.16 -43.53
CA LEU A 561 10.93 1.37 -42.36
C LEU A 561 10.47 2.84 -42.26
N LEU A 562 11.38 3.79 -42.49
CA LEU A 562 11.09 5.21 -42.31
C LEU A 562 10.33 5.86 -43.47
N VAL A 563 10.13 5.16 -44.59
CA VAL A 563 9.31 5.68 -45.72
C VAL A 563 7.91 6.06 -45.26
N GLU A 564 7.26 5.21 -44.47
CA GLU A 564 5.90 5.46 -43.98
C GLU A 564 5.84 6.57 -42.92
N ASN A 565 6.96 6.78 -42.22
CA ASN A 565 7.07 7.84 -41.24
C ASN A 565 7.38 9.19 -41.88
N ASP A 566 7.98 9.22 -43.09
CA ASP A 566 8.47 10.42 -43.75
C ASP A 566 7.38 11.47 -43.92
N ARG A 567 7.76 12.74 -43.73
CA ARG A 567 6.82 13.86 -43.80
C ARG A 567 7.47 15.09 -44.42
N HIS A 568 6.71 15.79 -45.24
CA HIS A 568 7.02 17.10 -45.78
C HIS A 568 7.33 18.10 -44.66
N CYS A 569 8.52 18.71 -44.67
CA CYS A 569 8.90 19.75 -43.73
C CYS A 569 8.35 21.11 -44.20
N VAL A 570 7.33 21.63 -43.52
CA VAL A 570 6.67 22.89 -43.88
C VAL A 570 6.91 23.98 -42.84
N ASP A 571 6.97 25.23 -43.28
CA ASP A 571 7.36 26.36 -42.41
C ASP A 571 6.20 26.82 -41.50
N SER A 572 4.95 26.56 -41.89
CA SER A 572 3.79 27.11 -41.20
C SER A 572 2.60 26.14 -41.11
N PRO A 573 1.71 26.31 -40.09
CA PRO A 573 0.49 25.53 -39.97
C PRO A 573 -0.47 25.69 -41.16
N GLU A 574 -0.43 26.82 -41.85
CA GLU A 574 -1.26 27.09 -43.04
C GLU A 574 -0.87 26.14 -44.18
N GLN A 575 0.44 25.97 -44.45
CA GLN A 575 0.93 25.00 -45.46
C GLN A 575 0.64 23.55 -45.06
N LEU A 576 0.66 23.25 -43.76
CA LEU A 576 0.34 21.93 -43.21
C LEU A 576 -1.12 21.52 -43.46
N ARG A 577 -2.02 22.49 -43.67
CA ARG A 577 -3.44 22.24 -44.01
C ARG A 577 -3.62 21.61 -45.39
N ASP A 578 -2.84 22.08 -46.35
CA ASP A 578 -2.97 21.70 -47.76
C ASP A 578 -2.02 20.56 -48.15
N THR A 579 -1.07 20.22 -47.27
CA THR A 579 -0.05 19.19 -47.49
C THR A 579 -0.32 17.96 -46.60
N PRO A 580 -0.80 16.84 -47.16
CA PRO A 580 -0.88 15.56 -46.44
C PRO A 580 0.52 15.10 -46.03
N HIS A 581 0.65 14.31 -44.95
CA HIS A 581 1.95 13.81 -44.49
C HIS A 581 2.99 14.93 -44.27
N ALA A 582 2.62 16.01 -43.58
CA ALA A 582 3.51 17.15 -43.32
C ALA A 582 3.82 17.34 -41.82
N MET A 583 4.86 18.09 -41.50
CA MET A 583 5.18 18.51 -40.13
C MET A 583 5.80 19.91 -40.07
N THR A 584 5.62 20.61 -38.95
CA THR A 584 6.31 21.88 -38.64
C THR A 584 7.47 21.68 -37.67
N VAL A 585 8.37 22.66 -37.58
CA VAL A 585 9.48 22.71 -36.60
C VAL A 585 8.98 22.58 -35.16
N GLN A 586 7.78 23.09 -34.87
CA GLN A 586 7.13 23.03 -33.55
C GLN A 586 6.46 21.66 -33.28
N GLY A 587 6.64 20.68 -34.16
CA GLY A 587 6.22 19.30 -33.98
C GLY A 587 4.70 19.06 -34.11
N LEU A 588 3.98 19.95 -34.79
CA LEU A 588 2.62 19.69 -35.29
C LEU A 588 2.73 18.85 -36.57
N MET A 589 1.94 17.78 -36.68
CA MET A 589 2.01 16.82 -37.78
C MET A 589 0.64 16.62 -38.43
N SER A 590 0.64 16.31 -39.73
CA SER A 590 -0.55 15.94 -40.51
C SER A 590 -0.37 14.53 -41.05
N GLY A 591 -1.29 13.60 -40.73
CA GLY A 591 -1.27 12.24 -41.29
C GLY A 591 -2.01 12.13 -42.62
N LYS A 592 -3.20 12.73 -42.67
CA LYS A 592 -4.05 12.85 -43.87
C LYS A 592 -4.67 14.25 -43.85
N GLN A 593 -5.18 14.73 -44.98
CA GLN A 593 -5.90 16.00 -45.01
C GLN A 593 -6.95 16.07 -43.90
N ARG A 594 -6.98 17.19 -43.18
CA ARG A 594 -7.87 17.46 -42.02
C ARG A 594 -7.56 16.67 -40.73
N PHE A 595 -6.54 15.81 -40.69
CA PHE A 595 -6.12 15.09 -39.49
C PHE A 595 -4.76 15.62 -39.01
N TYR A 596 -4.79 16.36 -37.91
CA TYR A 596 -3.61 16.99 -37.31
C TYR A 596 -3.38 16.46 -35.90
N ASP A 597 -2.12 16.24 -35.58
CA ASP A 597 -1.72 15.66 -34.31
C ASP A 597 -0.48 16.36 -33.76
N LYS A 598 -0.48 16.62 -32.45
CA LYS A 598 0.65 17.24 -31.75
C LYS A 598 0.88 16.51 -30.45
N HIS A 599 2.01 15.83 -30.35
CA HIS A 599 2.36 15.01 -29.20
C HIS A 599 3.22 15.80 -28.20
N ASP A 600 2.59 16.71 -27.46
CA ASP A 600 3.24 17.61 -26.49
C ASP A 600 3.35 17.01 -25.07
N GLN A 601 3.28 15.67 -24.92
CA GLN A 601 3.50 15.04 -23.61
C GLN A 601 4.95 15.20 -23.11
N LYS A 602 5.89 15.52 -24.02
CA LYS A 602 7.29 15.84 -23.72
C LYS A 602 7.70 17.08 -24.52
N ARG A 603 8.64 17.86 -23.98
CA ARG A 603 9.17 19.03 -24.69
C ARG A 603 10.01 18.61 -25.90
N LEU A 604 10.14 19.51 -26.89
CA LEU A 604 10.90 19.24 -28.12
C LEU A 604 12.42 19.15 -27.90
N ASP A 605 12.91 19.74 -26.81
CA ASP A 605 14.31 19.72 -26.35
C ASP A 605 14.64 18.54 -25.42
N GLU A 606 13.66 17.66 -25.17
CA GLU A 606 13.80 16.47 -24.33
C GLU A 606 13.79 15.18 -25.17
N ASP A 607 14.29 14.07 -24.60
CA ASP A 607 14.16 12.72 -25.18
C ASP A 607 14.77 12.56 -26.59
N TRP A 608 15.91 13.23 -26.83
CA TRP A 608 16.70 13.05 -28.04
C TRP A 608 17.46 11.73 -27.98
N LEU A 609 16.99 10.76 -28.75
CA LEU A 609 17.52 9.40 -28.77
C LEU A 609 18.36 9.13 -30.03
N THR A 610 18.14 9.89 -31.11
CA THR A 610 18.87 9.72 -32.37
C THR A 610 20.24 10.37 -32.31
N GLY A 611 21.23 9.69 -32.90
CA GLY A 611 22.61 10.17 -32.99
C GLY A 611 23.62 9.04 -32.94
N PHE A 612 24.77 9.23 -33.61
CA PHE A 612 25.83 8.24 -33.66
C PHE A 612 26.71 8.20 -32.41
N ASP A 613 26.71 9.28 -31.62
CA ASP A 613 27.44 9.39 -30.36
C ASP A 613 26.62 10.10 -29.29
N ASN A 614 27.07 10.01 -28.04
CA ASN A 614 26.41 10.58 -26.87
C ASN A 614 26.87 11.99 -26.47
N ARG A 615 27.68 12.66 -27.29
CA ARG A 615 28.39 13.89 -26.89
C ARG A 615 27.44 15.05 -26.64
N ASP A 616 26.42 15.19 -27.48
CA ASP A 616 25.39 16.23 -27.32
C ASP A 616 24.63 16.07 -26.00
N ARG A 617 24.27 14.82 -25.65
CA ARG A 617 23.56 14.51 -24.41
C ARG A 617 24.45 14.78 -23.19
N LEU A 618 25.72 14.41 -23.25
CA LEU A 618 26.69 14.71 -22.19
C LEU A 618 26.91 16.22 -22.00
N ASN A 619 26.96 16.99 -23.10
CA ASN A 619 27.07 18.45 -23.04
C ASN A 619 25.83 19.11 -22.45
N PHE A 620 24.64 18.61 -22.79
CA PHE A 620 23.38 19.05 -22.19
C PHE A 620 23.35 18.81 -20.68
N LEU A 621 23.61 17.56 -20.25
CA LEU A 621 23.67 17.20 -18.83
C LEU A 621 24.75 17.97 -18.08
N ALA A 622 25.90 18.26 -18.71
CA ALA A 622 26.94 19.07 -18.09
C ALA A 622 26.47 20.51 -17.80
N LYS A 623 25.67 21.11 -18.68
CA LYS A 623 25.07 22.44 -18.45
C LYS A 623 24.03 22.41 -17.33
N GLU A 624 23.17 21.39 -17.30
CA GLU A 624 22.17 21.22 -16.24
C GLU A 624 22.83 21.01 -14.87
N ILE A 625 23.85 20.13 -14.81
CA ILE A 625 24.62 19.89 -13.59
C ILE A 625 25.29 21.18 -13.10
N ALA A 626 25.90 21.97 -13.99
CA ALA A 626 26.52 23.24 -13.61
C ALA A 626 25.49 24.23 -13.03
N ALA A 627 24.28 24.30 -13.61
CA ALA A 627 23.20 25.13 -13.09
C ALA A 627 22.71 24.65 -11.71
N LEU A 628 22.50 23.33 -11.56
CA LEU A 628 22.10 22.71 -10.29
C LEU A 628 23.15 22.88 -9.20
N GLN A 629 24.44 22.77 -9.52
CA GLN A 629 25.54 23.01 -8.58
C GLN A 629 25.50 24.41 -7.98
N GLU A 630 25.21 25.45 -8.78
CA GLU A 630 25.08 26.82 -8.28
C GLU A 630 23.82 27.00 -7.42
N GLN A 631 22.72 26.32 -7.77
CA GLN A 631 21.49 26.31 -6.96
C GLN A 631 21.71 25.63 -5.61
N VAL A 632 22.37 24.47 -5.58
CA VAL A 632 22.75 23.75 -4.36
C VAL A 632 23.64 24.61 -3.47
N LYS A 633 24.65 25.27 -4.05
CA LYS A 633 25.52 26.19 -3.32
C LYS A 633 24.75 27.33 -2.67
N THR A 634 23.83 27.94 -3.41
CA THR A 634 22.97 29.03 -2.92
C THR A 634 22.04 28.55 -1.80
N ALA A 635 21.40 27.38 -1.98
CA ALA A 635 20.53 26.78 -0.99
C ALA A 635 21.27 26.41 0.31
N ASN A 636 22.46 25.83 0.20
CA ASN A 636 23.30 25.46 1.34
C ASN A 636 23.76 26.70 2.12
N ALA A 637 24.16 27.77 1.42
CA ALA A 637 24.51 29.03 2.06
C ALA A 637 23.33 29.62 2.83
N ALA A 638 22.13 29.61 2.25
CA ALA A 638 20.92 30.09 2.91
C ALA A 638 20.55 29.24 4.15
N PHE A 639 20.70 27.92 4.07
CA PHE A 639 20.47 26.99 5.17
C PHE A 639 21.43 27.21 6.34
N GLU A 640 22.74 27.26 6.07
CA GLU A 640 23.75 27.50 7.13
C GLU A 640 23.60 28.89 7.74
N PHE A 641 23.23 29.90 6.95
CA PHE A 641 22.91 31.23 7.48
C PHE A 641 21.75 31.20 8.48
N ALA A 642 20.62 30.58 8.12
CA ALA A 642 19.45 30.47 9.01
C ALA A 642 19.77 29.68 10.29
N LYS A 643 20.58 28.62 10.17
CA LYS A 643 21.05 27.84 11.32
C LYS A 643 21.95 28.66 12.25
N GLY A 644 22.79 29.52 11.66
CA GLY A 644 23.60 30.50 12.40
C GLY A 644 22.75 31.47 13.22
N GLU A 645 21.68 32.02 12.63
CA GLU A 645 20.74 32.92 13.34
C GLU A 645 20.10 32.24 14.55
N VAL A 646 19.62 31.00 14.41
CA VAL A 646 19.08 30.22 15.55
C VAL A 646 20.14 30.04 16.65
N GLY A 647 21.39 29.76 16.27
CA GLY A 647 22.49 29.62 17.24
C GLY A 647 22.78 30.89 18.02
N VAL A 648 22.69 32.07 17.39
CA VAL A 648 22.84 33.37 18.07
C VAL A 648 21.71 33.59 19.07
N LEU A 649 20.46 33.38 18.67
CA LEU A 649 19.29 33.55 19.54
C LEU A 649 19.33 32.60 20.74
N GLN A 650 19.71 31.33 20.53
CA GLN A 650 19.87 30.35 21.61
C GLN A 650 20.95 30.77 22.62
N ASN A 651 22.09 31.30 22.16
CA ASN A 651 23.16 31.77 23.04
C ASN A 651 22.73 33.00 23.86
N GLN A 652 21.95 33.90 23.28
CA GLN A 652 21.36 35.04 23.98
C GLN A 652 20.35 34.56 25.04
N ALA A 653 19.43 33.65 24.69
CA ALA A 653 18.47 33.09 25.62
C ALA A 653 19.13 32.39 26.82
N ILE A 654 20.18 31.60 26.60
CA ILE A 654 20.96 30.96 27.68
C ILE A 654 21.61 32.00 28.60
N SER A 655 22.02 33.15 28.07
CA SER A 655 22.66 34.21 28.84
C SER A 655 21.65 34.92 29.75
N PHE A 656 20.43 35.18 29.27
CA PHE A 656 19.32 35.69 30.10
C PHE A 656 18.87 34.67 31.15
N GLN A 657 18.80 33.38 30.81
CA GLN A 657 18.44 32.32 31.75
C GLN A 657 19.42 32.21 32.94
N LYS A 658 20.70 32.57 32.75
CA LYS A 658 21.67 32.61 33.86
C LYS A 658 21.36 33.69 34.87
N ILE A 659 20.78 34.83 34.46
CA ILE A 659 20.40 35.92 35.36
C ILE A 659 19.25 35.48 36.29
N GLN A 660 18.27 34.74 35.75
CA GLN A 660 17.15 34.20 36.53
C GLN A 660 17.58 33.24 37.65
N GLN A 661 18.75 32.60 37.53
CA GLN A 661 19.24 31.60 38.49
C GLN A 661 20.09 32.20 39.62
N ILE A 662 20.38 33.50 39.57
CA ILE A 662 21.22 34.17 40.57
C ILE A 662 20.37 34.57 41.76
N ASP A 663 20.78 34.15 42.95
CA ASP A 663 20.18 34.57 44.21
C ASP A 663 20.93 35.78 44.79
N TYR A 664 20.22 36.71 45.43
CA TYR A 664 20.83 37.93 45.97
C TYR A 664 21.89 37.61 47.03
N ASP A 665 21.62 36.64 47.91
CA ASP A 665 22.56 36.19 48.95
C ASP A 665 23.89 35.68 48.38
N SER A 666 23.91 35.27 47.11
CA SER A 666 25.12 34.81 46.43
C SER A 666 25.98 35.93 45.87
N ILE A 667 25.43 37.15 45.75
CA ILE A 667 26.12 38.34 45.22
C ILE A 667 26.18 39.51 46.22
N ASP A 668 25.62 39.36 47.43
CA ASP A 668 25.70 40.33 48.52
C ASP A 668 27.12 40.39 49.13
N VAL A 669 27.99 41.12 48.44
CA VAL A 669 29.35 41.45 48.90
C VAL A 669 29.33 42.40 50.11
N PRO A 670 28.48 43.46 50.15
CA PRO A 670 28.43 44.36 51.31
C PRO A 670 28.05 43.67 52.63
N GLY A 671 27.05 42.77 52.64
CA GLY A 671 26.65 42.06 53.85
C GLY A 671 27.67 41.03 54.32
N ALA A 672 28.33 40.32 53.41
CA ALA A 672 29.45 39.43 53.78
C ALA A 672 30.64 40.20 54.36
N LYS A 673 30.94 41.39 53.81
CA LYS A 673 32.01 42.26 54.31
C LYS A 673 31.68 42.83 55.68
N SER A 674 30.44 43.26 55.93
CA SER A 674 29.98 43.74 57.23
C SER A 674 30.06 42.66 58.33
N GLN A 675 29.69 41.42 58.03
CA GLN A 675 29.83 40.30 58.96
C GLN A 675 31.30 39.97 59.26
N LEU A 676 32.15 40.01 58.23
CA LEU A 676 33.60 39.84 58.38
C LEU A 676 34.21 40.92 59.27
N ASP A 677 33.84 42.18 59.04
CA ASP A 677 34.36 43.33 59.78
C ASP A 677 33.85 43.32 61.23
N ALA A 678 32.60 42.93 61.49
CA ALA A 678 32.07 42.77 62.84
C ALA A 678 32.76 41.65 63.64
N LEU A 679 33.12 40.54 62.97
CA LEU A 679 33.90 39.46 63.60
C LEU A 679 35.35 39.88 63.87
N ARG A 680 35.95 40.67 62.97
CA ARG A 680 37.30 41.25 63.15
C ARG A 680 37.32 42.28 64.28
N GLU A 681 36.32 43.16 64.35
CA GLU A 681 36.17 44.15 65.43
C GLU A 681 35.94 43.47 66.78
N ARG A 682 35.18 42.36 66.82
CA ARG A 682 35.00 41.55 68.04
C ARG A 682 36.27 40.85 68.48
N LEU A 683 37.09 40.39 67.53
CA LEU A 683 38.43 39.84 67.79
C LEU A 683 39.40 40.93 68.30
N GLU A 684 39.34 42.13 67.72
CA GLU A 684 40.19 43.27 68.06
C GLU A 684 39.84 43.86 69.45
N ASN A 685 38.55 43.90 69.80
CA ASN A 685 38.08 44.27 71.15
C ASN A 685 38.49 43.27 72.24
N LEU A 686 38.74 42.00 71.89
CA LEU A 686 39.21 40.95 72.80
C LEU A 686 40.75 40.87 72.90
N ILE A 687 41.49 41.59 72.06
CA ILE A 687 42.95 41.62 72.03
C ILE A 687 43.43 43.06 72.33
N ARG A 688 43.15 43.56 73.54
CA ARG A 688 43.85 44.73 74.10
C ARG A 688 45.19 44.30 74.73
N PRO A 689 46.28 45.05 74.52
CA PRO A 689 47.62 44.67 74.98
C PRO A 689 47.72 44.93 76.49
N ASP A 690 47.57 43.86 77.28
CA ASP A 690 48.25 43.60 78.56
C ASP A 690 47.55 42.45 79.31
N SER A 691 47.50 41.24 78.71
CA SER A 691 47.09 40.03 79.43
C SER A 691 48.02 38.85 79.20
N ASP A 692 48.19 38.05 80.25
CA ASP A 692 49.05 36.86 80.37
C ASP A 692 48.80 35.77 79.31
N ALA A 693 47.74 35.90 78.49
CA ALA A 693 47.39 34.97 77.42
C ALA A 693 48.37 34.99 76.22
N SER A 694 49.09 36.09 76.01
CA SER A 694 50.02 36.27 74.87
C SER A 694 51.36 35.56 75.09
N VAL A 695 51.88 35.54 76.32
CA VAL A 695 53.15 34.89 76.69
C VAL A 695 53.01 33.37 76.73
N ALA A 696 51.87 32.86 77.20
CA ALA A 696 51.63 31.42 77.21
C ALA A 696 51.22 30.86 75.82
N LYS A 697 50.66 31.69 74.91
CA LYS A 697 50.48 31.37 73.48
C LYS A 697 51.82 31.18 72.74
N ALA A 698 52.83 31.99 73.07
CA ALA A 698 54.17 31.89 72.48
C ALA A 698 54.91 30.60 72.89
N ASN A 699 54.80 30.18 74.16
CA ASN A 699 55.37 28.91 74.63
C ASN A 699 54.62 27.69 74.06
N LEU A 700 53.31 27.78 73.90
CA LEU A 700 52.50 26.74 73.27
C LEU A 700 52.79 26.61 71.75
N MET A 701 53.03 27.73 71.06
CA MET A 701 53.47 27.74 69.66
C MET A 701 54.87 27.15 69.48
N ARG A 702 55.80 27.37 70.42
CA ARG A 702 57.16 26.80 70.38
C ARG A 702 57.16 25.28 70.52
N LEU A 703 56.33 24.73 71.42
CA LEU A 703 56.15 23.28 71.59
C LEU A 703 55.34 22.64 70.46
N LYS A 704 54.30 23.31 69.93
CA LYS A 704 53.59 22.88 68.71
C LYS A 704 54.55 22.78 67.51
N ARG A 705 55.49 23.71 67.35
CA ARG A 705 56.50 23.70 66.26
C ARG A 705 57.47 22.51 66.35
N LEU A 706 57.89 22.13 67.56
CA LEU A 706 58.74 20.97 67.80
C LEU A 706 57.99 19.64 67.55
N ASN A 707 56.71 19.55 67.92
CA ASN A 707 55.86 18.40 67.61
C ASN A 707 55.55 18.26 66.11
N LEU A 708 55.23 19.37 65.43
CA LEU A 708 55.00 19.39 63.98
C LEU A 708 56.21 18.90 63.16
N ASN A 709 57.43 19.21 63.61
CA ASN A 709 58.65 18.74 62.95
C ASN A 709 58.95 17.25 63.23
N SER A 710 58.54 16.72 64.38
CA SER A 710 58.65 15.29 64.67
C SER A 710 57.65 14.45 63.86
N ILE A 711 56.43 14.95 63.67
CA ILE A 711 55.37 14.30 62.87
C ILE A 711 55.66 14.43 61.37
N SER A 712 56.25 15.55 60.91
CA SER A 712 56.65 15.70 59.51
C SER A 712 57.81 14.81 59.08
N SER A 713 58.55 14.21 60.03
CA SER A 713 59.64 13.28 59.74
C SER A 713 59.17 11.82 59.53
N SER A 714 57.90 11.54 59.84
CA SER A 714 57.26 10.21 59.71
C SER A 714 56.19 10.13 58.61
N GLU A 715 55.97 11.20 57.83
CA GLU A 715 54.99 11.21 56.74
C GLU A 715 55.65 11.00 55.35
N PRO A 716 55.25 9.98 54.55
CA PRO A 716 55.25 10.13 53.09
C PRO A 716 54.10 11.10 52.71
N PRO A 717 54.10 11.70 51.51
CA PRO A 717 53.45 12.99 51.29
C PRO A 717 51.90 12.90 51.31
N ILE A 718 51.30 13.18 52.48
CA ILE A 718 49.84 13.31 52.68
C ILE A 718 49.32 14.68 52.17
N LYS A 719 50.17 15.53 51.57
CA LYS A 719 49.76 16.80 50.94
C LYS A 719 48.89 16.65 49.69
N SER A 720 48.76 15.45 49.11
CA SER A 720 47.85 15.22 47.97
C SER A 720 46.44 14.73 48.37
N LEU A 721 46.26 14.16 49.57
CA LEU A 721 44.99 13.55 49.98
C LEU A 721 44.05 14.50 50.73
N MET A 722 44.57 15.42 51.56
CA MET A 722 43.73 16.39 52.29
C MET A 722 43.07 17.43 51.37
N GLY A 723 43.66 17.72 50.21
CA GLY A 723 43.02 18.55 49.17
C GLY A 723 41.86 17.86 48.44
N TRP A 724 41.78 16.53 48.53
CA TRP A 724 40.71 15.71 47.94
C TRP A 724 39.52 15.50 48.89
N ILE A 725 39.78 15.34 50.20
CA ILE A 725 38.72 15.13 51.19
C ILE A 725 37.94 16.42 51.49
N GLN A 726 38.58 17.59 51.45
CA GLN A 726 37.88 18.89 51.61
C GLN A 726 37.02 19.32 50.42
N ASN A 727 37.03 18.58 49.31
CA ASN A 727 36.22 18.84 48.11
C ASN A 727 35.14 17.77 47.85
N SER A 728 34.90 16.87 48.81
CA SER A 728 33.82 15.88 48.71
C SER A 728 32.54 16.42 49.37
N PRO A 729 31.38 16.44 48.68
CA PRO A 729 30.12 16.90 49.28
C PRO A 729 29.57 15.90 50.32
N GLN A 730 29.02 16.41 51.43
CA GLN A 730 28.24 15.61 52.37
C GLN A 730 26.92 15.12 51.75
N PRO A 731 26.43 13.91 52.09
CA PRO A 731 25.19 13.38 51.55
C PRO A 731 23.98 13.92 52.33
N GLY A 732 23.14 14.72 51.67
CA GLY A 732 21.85 15.19 52.18
C GLY A 732 20.83 15.33 51.06
N GLN A 733 19.93 14.34 50.99
CA GLN A 733 18.66 14.24 50.24
C GLN A 733 18.30 15.33 49.21
N GLN A 734 18.27 14.94 47.92
CA GLN A 734 17.06 14.93 47.07
C GLN A 734 17.40 14.67 45.58
N ASN A 735 16.63 13.75 44.98
CA ASN A 735 16.50 13.38 43.57
C ASN A 735 17.29 14.19 42.52
N VAL A 736 18.27 13.56 41.86
CA VAL A 736 18.90 14.10 40.64
C VAL A 736 18.86 13.09 39.49
N ARG A 737 18.21 13.50 38.40
CA ARG A 737 18.08 12.80 37.12
C ARG A 737 19.43 12.56 36.42
N PRO A 738 19.56 11.52 35.57
CA PRO A 738 20.84 11.02 35.03
C PRO A 738 21.37 11.81 33.82
N SER A 739 21.36 13.15 33.84
CA SER A 739 21.82 13.99 32.72
C SER A 739 23.01 14.91 33.04
N LYS A 740 23.52 14.95 34.29
CA LYS A 740 24.59 15.88 34.71
C LYS A 740 25.98 15.27 34.93
N LEU A 741 26.24 14.01 34.60
CA LEU A 741 27.58 13.41 34.71
C LEU A 741 28.53 13.64 33.51
N ARG A 742 28.03 14.15 32.36
CA ARG A 742 28.84 14.25 31.13
C ARG A 742 29.83 15.42 31.06
N LYS A 743 29.79 16.42 31.95
CA LYS A 743 30.57 17.67 31.79
C LYS A 743 31.71 17.92 32.79
N LYS A 744 31.99 17.02 33.74
CA LYS A 744 33.02 17.26 34.78
C LYS A 744 34.33 16.47 34.63
N VAL A 745 34.53 15.69 33.57
CA VAL A 745 35.75 14.87 33.39
C VAL A 745 36.84 15.54 32.51
N CYS A 746 36.56 16.66 31.83
CA CYS A 746 37.52 17.26 30.87
C CYS A 746 38.48 18.33 31.43
N ARG A 747 38.67 18.47 32.74
CA ARG A 747 39.65 19.43 33.30
C ARG A 747 40.49 18.81 34.41
N MET A 748 41.50 18.03 34.02
CA MET A 748 42.70 17.80 34.84
C MET A 748 43.82 17.28 33.93
N LYS A 749 44.84 18.11 33.69
CA LYS A 749 46.08 17.72 33.00
C LYS A 749 46.96 16.95 33.98
N SER A 750 47.15 15.65 33.74
CA SER A 750 48.36 14.92 34.12
C SER A 750 48.65 13.87 33.04
N GLU A 751 49.91 13.78 32.61
CA GLU A 751 50.34 13.02 31.42
C GLU A 751 50.25 11.50 31.56
N SER A 752 49.94 10.97 32.75
CA SER A 752 49.77 9.52 32.95
C SER A 752 48.35 9.02 32.61
N CYS A 753 47.32 9.87 32.77
CA CYS A 753 45.93 9.51 32.45
C CYS A 753 45.62 9.56 30.94
N ALA A 754 46.43 10.31 30.17
CA ALA A 754 46.23 10.51 28.74
C ALA A 754 46.41 9.23 27.91
N ARG A 755 47.29 8.30 28.32
CA ARG A 755 47.50 7.04 27.58
C ARG A 755 46.34 6.05 27.72
N HIS A 756 45.72 5.94 28.90
CA HIS A 756 44.59 5.04 29.10
C HIS A 756 43.27 5.58 28.53
N ILE A 757 43.06 6.90 28.58
CA ILE A 757 41.87 7.54 28.00
C ILE A 757 41.94 7.55 26.46
N PHE A 758 43.14 7.64 25.85
CA PHE A 758 43.30 7.55 24.40
C PHE A 758 43.03 6.12 23.88
N LEU A 759 43.44 5.08 24.63
CA LEU A 759 43.10 3.69 24.33
C LEU A 759 41.60 3.39 24.50
N TRP A 760 40.95 3.96 25.52
CA TRP A 760 39.49 3.83 25.70
C TRP A 760 38.69 4.62 24.67
N TRP A 761 39.16 5.80 24.26
CA TRP A 761 38.55 6.61 23.21
C TRP A 761 38.72 6.00 21.81
N LEU A 762 39.84 5.33 21.53
CA LEU A 762 40.00 4.51 20.32
C LEU A 762 39.08 3.28 20.35
N TRP A 763 38.93 2.62 21.50
CA TRP A 763 38.06 1.44 21.63
C TRP A 763 36.57 1.80 21.50
N PHE A 764 36.15 2.92 22.09
CA PHE A 764 34.77 3.41 22.02
C PHE A 764 34.41 3.94 20.63
N ASN A 765 35.35 4.60 19.92
CA ASN A 765 35.15 5.01 18.53
C ASN A 765 35.19 3.83 17.55
N CYS A 766 36.04 2.82 17.77
CA CYS A 766 36.02 1.60 16.95
C CYS A 766 34.71 0.81 17.13
N LEU A 767 34.13 0.77 18.34
CA LEU A 767 32.86 0.09 18.58
C LEU A 767 31.66 0.86 17.99
N THR A 768 31.67 2.19 18.04
CA THR A 768 30.61 3.01 17.42
C THR A 768 30.72 3.04 15.89
N PHE A 769 31.92 2.94 15.32
CA PHE A 769 32.10 2.77 13.86
C PHE A 769 31.68 1.37 13.38
N ALA A 770 31.83 0.33 14.22
CA ALA A 770 31.38 -1.02 13.91
C ALA A 770 29.85 -1.19 13.97
N ILE A 771 29.15 -0.39 14.79
CA ILE A 771 27.68 -0.45 14.94
C ILE A 771 26.97 0.33 13.83
N TRP A 772 27.64 1.28 13.16
CA TRP A 772 27.03 2.12 12.12
C TRP A 772 27.22 1.62 10.69
N ASN A 773 27.92 0.48 10.48
CA ASN A 773 28.24 -0.02 9.14
C ASN A 773 27.90 -1.51 8.95
N VAL A 774 26.67 -1.90 9.27
CA VAL A 774 26.12 -3.25 8.96
C VAL A 774 25.25 -3.18 7.69
N ASN A 775 25.84 -2.70 6.60
CA ASN A 775 25.32 -2.94 5.26
C ASN A 775 26.44 -2.78 4.23
N MET A 776 27.38 -3.73 4.19
CA MET A 776 28.09 -4.10 2.95
C MET A 776 28.80 -5.46 3.09
N SER A 777 28.70 -6.22 2.01
CA SER A 777 29.13 -7.60 1.71
C SER A 777 30.50 -8.11 2.22
N GLY A 778 30.51 -9.37 2.65
CA GLY A 778 31.30 -10.46 2.06
C GLY A 778 32.80 -10.61 2.38
N GLU A 779 33.59 -9.55 2.52
CA GLU A 779 35.06 -9.67 2.50
C GLU A 779 35.78 -9.58 3.85
N PHE A 780 35.07 -9.30 4.94
CA PHE A 780 35.70 -9.08 6.25
C PHE A 780 36.13 -10.37 6.99
N ASN A 781 35.68 -11.54 6.53
CA ASN A 781 35.88 -12.81 7.25
C ASN A 781 37.27 -13.46 7.05
N LYS A 782 38.12 -12.92 6.16
CA LYS A 782 39.49 -13.45 5.95
C LYS A 782 40.59 -12.75 6.74
N LYS A 783 40.37 -11.54 7.28
CA LYS A 783 41.41 -10.78 8.00
C LYS A 783 41.40 -10.93 9.53
N LEU A 784 40.38 -11.56 10.12
CA LEU A 784 40.27 -11.75 11.57
C LEU A 784 41.05 -12.97 12.13
N ARG A 785 41.74 -13.75 11.29
CA ARG A 785 42.60 -14.87 11.74
C ARG A 785 44.05 -14.51 12.04
N VAL A 786 44.50 -13.29 11.73
CA VAL A 786 45.94 -12.92 11.82
C VAL A 786 46.28 -12.08 13.07
N LEU A 787 45.29 -11.64 13.86
CA LEU A 787 45.51 -10.75 15.02
C LEU A 787 45.24 -11.41 16.38
N LYS A 788 45.40 -12.74 16.48
CA LYS A 788 45.20 -13.50 17.73
C LYS A 788 46.50 -13.93 18.43
N VAL A 789 47.65 -13.40 18.00
CA VAL A 789 48.95 -13.69 18.61
C VAL A 789 49.68 -12.36 18.81
N ASN A 790 50.02 -12.05 20.05
CA ASN A 790 50.75 -10.88 20.58
C ASN A 790 49.87 -9.88 21.35
N CYS A 791 49.56 -10.26 22.59
CA CYS A 791 49.49 -9.38 23.77
C CYS A 791 49.22 -10.28 25.01
N ILE A 792 50.21 -11.10 25.35
CA ILE A 792 50.49 -11.48 26.73
C ILE A 792 51.90 -10.93 26.94
N ASP A 793 51.99 -9.74 27.54
CA ASP A 793 53.08 -9.20 28.36
C ASP A 793 52.76 -7.74 28.72
#